data_AF-A0A484MIQ2-F1
#
_entry.id   AF-A0A484MIQ2-F1
#
_cell.length_a   1.000
_cell.length_b   1.000
_cell.length_c   1.000
_cell.angle_alpha   90.00
_cell.angle_beta   90.00
_cell.angle_gamma   90.00
#
_symmetry.space_group_name_H-M   'P 1'
#
loop_
_entity.id
_entity.type
_entity.pdbx_description
1 polymer ?
#
loop_
_entity_poly.entity_id
_entity_poly.type
_entity_poly.pdbx_seq_one_letter_code
_entity_poly.pdbx_strand_id
1 'polypeptide(L)'
;METTGVLLTCPMYAYLEQELDNRFKLYRFWNFPQRKEFLSENGNSIRAVVGNASLGADAELIDALPNLEIVSSFSVGLDKIDLAKCREKGIRVTNTPDVLTGDVADLAIGLMLAVLRRICECDRHVRKGLWKMGSFELGLTTKFSGRTIGIIGLGRIGSAIAKRAEGFDCQICYHSRTEKQNKNYKYYPSVVELASACQILVVACELTPETRHIVNREVIDALGPEGVLINIGRGPHVDEREMVSALVEGRLAGAGLDVFENEPCVPEELFGLDNVVLLPHVGSDTVETCKAMADLVISNLEAHFLNEPLLTPVNVAVNGDSISEKRLKMETIGVLLTCPVNPYLEQELDNRFNLFRFWNFPQRKEFLSENGNSIRAVVGNAFIGADAELIDALPKLEIVSSFSVGLDKIDLAKCREKGIRVTNTPDVLTDDVADLAIGLMLAVLRKICEGDRHVRKGLWKMGSYKLTTKFSGKTIGIIGLGRIGSAIAKRAEGFDCQICYHSRTEKQNTSYKYYPSVVELASACQILVVACELTPETHHIINREVIEAFGPQGVLINIGRGSHVDEREMVSALVEGRLGGAGLDVFENEPCVPEELFGLDNVVLLPHVGSGTVETRKVMADLVLGNLEAHFLNKPLLTPVV
;
A
#
# COMPACT_ATOMS: atom_id res chain seq x y z
N MET A 1 -14.84 -45.73 17.23
CA MET A 1 -15.63 -45.03 16.20
C MET A 1 -15.05 -45.41 14.85
N GLU A 2 -15.86 -45.49 13.81
CA GLU A 2 -15.33 -45.62 12.45
C GLU A 2 -14.63 -44.31 12.07
N THR A 3 -13.50 -44.39 11.37
CA THR A 3 -12.71 -43.21 10.99
C THR A 3 -13.38 -42.47 9.84
N THR A 4 -14.16 -41.44 10.19
CA THR A 4 -14.84 -40.52 9.28
C THR A 4 -13.93 -40.07 8.13
N GLY A 5 -14.36 -40.32 6.89
CA GLY A 5 -13.63 -39.91 5.70
C GLY A 5 -13.85 -38.45 5.32
N VAL A 6 -12.75 -37.74 5.07
CA VAL A 6 -12.74 -36.34 4.59
C VAL A 6 -12.03 -36.30 3.24
N LEU A 7 -12.65 -35.72 2.22
CA LEU A 7 -12.05 -35.51 0.91
C LEU A 7 -11.54 -34.07 0.78
N LEU A 8 -10.23 -33.90 0.62
CA LEU A 8 -9.58 -32.62 0.35
C LEU A 8 -9.39 -32.47 -1.17
N THR A 9 -9.96 -31.41 -1.77
CA THR A 9 -10.15 -31.33 -3.23
C THR A 9 -8.88 -31.02 -4.03
N CYS A 10 -8.00 -30.18 -3.47
CA CYS A 10 -6.73 -29.75 -4.03
C CYS A 10 -5.69 -29.58 -2.91
N PRO A 11 -4.38 -29.50 -3.22
CA PRO A 11 -3.38 -29.13 -2.22
C PRO A 11 -3.74 -27.79 -1.57
N MET A 12 -3.68 -27.74 -0.23
CA MET A 12 -3.96 -26.53 0.56
C MET A 12 -2.81 -26.27 1.54
N TYR A 13 -2.99 -25.32 2.47
CA TYR A 13 -2.00 -25.02 3.50
C TYR A 13 -1.61 -26.29 4.28
N ALA A 14 -0.32 -26.63 4.30
CA ALA A 14 0.18 -27.91 4.82
C ALA A 14 -0.22 -28.21 6.29
N TYR A 15 -0.40 -27.15 7.10
CA TYR A 15 -0.92 -27.29 8.47
C TYR A 15 -2.36 -27.81 8.52
N LEU A 16 -3.25 -27.36 7.61
CA LEU A 16 -4.61 -27.88 7.49
C LEU A 16 -4.58 -29.36 7.05
N GLU A 17 -3.72 -29.71 6.08
CA GLU A 17 -3.59 -31.10 5.64
C GLU A 17 -3.15 -32.01 6.80
N GLN A 18 -2.09 -31.62 7.52
CA GLN A 18 -1.58 -32.36 8.68
C GLN A 18 -2.64 -32.51 9.79
N GLU A 19 -3.34 -31.43 10.13
CA GLU A 19 -4.34 -31.47 11.21
C GLU A 19 -5.60 -32.24 10.84
N LEU A 20 -5.96 -32.33 9.55
CA LEU A 20 -7.02 -33.22 9.07
C LEU A 20 -6.57 -34.69 9.09
N ASP A 21 -5.35 -35.01 8.66
CA ASP A 21 -4.78 -36.38 8.65
C ASP A 21 -4.63 -36.93 10.09
N ASN A 22 -4.37 -36.05 11.06
CA ASN A 22 -4.34 -36.35 12.50
C ASN A 22 -5.71 -36.72 13.10
N ARG A 23 -6.83 -36.36 12.46
CA ARG A 23 -8.20 -36.44 13.02
C ARG A 23 -9.14 -37.36 12.24
N PHE A 24 -8.96 -37.45 10.93
CA PHE A 24 -9.90 -38.03 9.99
C PHE A 24 -9.19 -38.97 9.00
N LYS A 25 -9.95 -39.85 8.32
CA LYS A 25 -9.39 -40.59 7.17
C LYS A 25 -9.33 -39.66 5.96
N LEU A 26 -8.18 -38.99 5.79
CA LEU A 26 -8.01 -37.96 4.76
C LEU A 26 -7.72 -38.55 3.38
N TYR A 27 -8.61 -38.30 2.43
CA TYR A 27 -8.43 -38.58 1.02
C TYR A 27 -7.97 -37.32 0.29
N ARG A 28 -6.85 -37.42 -0.43
CA ARG A 28 -6.21 -36.31 -1.16
C ARG A 28 -6.56 -36.43 -2.65
N PHE A 29 -7.56 -35.68 -3.12
CA PHE A 29 -8.23 -35.95 -4.41
C PHE A 29 -7.30 -35.79 -5.64
N TRP A 30 -6.22 -35.02 -5.51
CA TRP A 30 -5.21 -34.84 -6.57
C TRP A 30 -4.26 -36.04 -6.74
N ASN A 31 -4.17 -36.95 -5.76
CA ASN A 31 -3.39 -38.17 -5.88
C ASN A 31 -4.08 -39.24 -6.76
N PHE A 32 -5.34 -39.02 -7.16
CA PHE A 32 -6.16 -39.97 -7.92
C PHE A 32 -6.47 -39.43 -9.32
N PRO A 33 -5.66 -39.74 -10.36
CA PRO A 33 -5.93 -39.27 -11.72
C PRO A 33 -7.25 -39.84 -12.27
N GLN A 34 -7.57 -41.10 -11.96
CA GLN A 34 -8.84 -41.75 -12.30
C GLN A 34 -9.94 -41.38 -11.29
N ARG A 35 -10.27 -40.08 -11.19
CA ARG A 35 -11.21 -39.52 -10.18
C ARG A 35 -12.54 -40.26 -10.07
N LYS A 36 -13.14 -40.67 -11.20
CA LYS A 36 -14.45 -41.36 -11.21
C LYS A 36 -14.39 -42.78 -10.65
N GLU A 37 -13.28 -43.48 -10.86
CA GLU A 37 -13.01 -44.81 -10.33
C GLU A 37 -12.81 -44.72 -8.81
N PHE A 38 -11.92 -43.82 -8.36
CA PHE A 38 -11.72 -43.52 -6.94
C PHE A 38 -13.03 -43.18 -6.21
N LEU A 39 -13.89 -42.33 -6.79
CA LEU A 39 -15.19 -41.97 -6.21
C LEU A 39 -16.14 -43.16 -6.15
N SER A 40 -16.15 -44.05 -7.15
CA SER A 40 -16.99 -45.26 -7.14
C SER A 40 -16.59 -46.26 -6.04
N GLU A 41 -15.30 -46.35 -5.73
CA GLU A 41 -14.78 -47.21 -4.64
C GLU A 41 -14.96 -46.57 -3.25
N ASN A 42 -14.64 -45.28 -3.11
CA ASN A 42 -14.46 -44.62 -1.82
C ASN A 42 -15.61 -43.69 -1.42
N GLY A 43 -16.54 -43.34 -2.32
CA GLY A 43 -17.60 -42.36 -2.08
C GLY A 43 -18.52 -42.70 -0.92
N ASN A 44 -18.77 -43.98 -0.66
CA ASN A 44 -19.53 -44.46 0.50
C ASN A 44 -18.83 -44.21 1.84
N SER A 45 -17.50 -44.01 1.84
CA SER A 45 -16.69 -43.76 3.05
C SER A 45 -16.41 -42.29 3.32
N ILE A 46 -16.80 -41.38 2.42
CA ILE A 46 -16.54 -39.93 2.51
C ILE A 46 -17.79 -39.25 3.06
N ARG A 47 -17.64 -38.55 4.20
CA ARG A 47 -18.73 -37.85 4.91
C ARG A 47 -18.57 -36.33 4.92
N ALA A 48 -17.38 -35.82 4.59
CA ALA A 48 -17.15 -34.40 4.37
C ALA A 48 -16.25 -34.13 3.16
N VAL A 49 -16.43 -32.96 2.55
CA VAL A 49 -15.53 -32.38 1.54
C VAL A 49 -14.94 -31.08 2.09
N VAL A 50 -13.63 -30.89 1.89
CA VAL A 50 -12.94 -29.63 2.17
C VAL A 50 -12.46 -29.02 0.85
N GLY A 51 -12.98 -27.83 0.54
CA GLY A 51 -12.71 -27.10 -0.71
C GLY A 51 -12.11 -25.71 -0.46
N ASN A 52 -11.77 -24.98 -1.53
CA ASN A 52 -11.30 -23.59 -1.46
C ASN A 52 -11.85 -22.74 -2.62
N ALA A 53 -11.35 -21.51 -2.78
CA ALA A 53 -11.73 -20.58 -3.84
C ALA A 53 -11.44 -21.08 -5.28
N SER A 54 -10.51 -22.01 -5.44
CA SER A 54 -10.15 -22.61 -6.74
C SER A 54 -11.00 -23.84 -7.05
N LEU A 55 -11.19 -24.74 -6.07
CA LEU A 55 -11.91 -26.01 -6.25
C LEU A 55 -12.74 -26.39 -5.00
N GLY A 56 -14.06 -26.41 -5.17
CA GLY A 56 -15.03 -26.77 -4.14
C GLY A 56 -15.76 -28.08 -4.45
N ALA A 57 -17.10 -28.06 -4.36
CA ALA A 57 -17.97 -29.21 -4.58
C ALA A 57 -19.10 -28.86 -5.54
N ASP A 58 -18.96 -29.24 -6.80
CA ASP A 58 -20.00 -29.14 -7.82
C ASP A 58 -21.06 -30.26 -7.69
N ALA A 59 -22.12 -30.17 -8.50
CA ALA A 59 -23.19 -31.14 -8.49
C ALA A 59 -22.75 -32.58 -8.84
N GLU A 60 -21.72 -32.77 -9.69
CA GLU A 60 -21.23 -34.12 -10.03
C GLU A 60 -20.49 -34.74 -8.84
N LEU A 61 -19.66 -33.97 -8.12
CA LEU A 61 -19.02 -34.43 -6.89
C LEU A 61 -20.04 -34.68 -5.77
N ILE A 62 -21.06 -33.82 -5.62
CA ILE A 62 -22.13 -33.99 -4.63
C ILE A 62 -23.03 -35.19 -4.96
N ASP A 63 -23.21 -35.55 -6.24
CA ASP A 63 -23.93 -36.77 -6.64
C ASP A 63 -23.08 -38.04 -6.56
N ALA A 64 -21.75 -37.95 -6.67
CA ALA A 64 -20.82 -39.08 -6.48
C ALA A 64 -20.57 -39.46 -5.00
N LEU A 65 -20.98 -38.63 -4.04
CA LEU A 65 -20.72 -38.83 -2.60
C LEU A 65 -22.04 -39.05 -1.83
N PRO A 66 -22.59 -40.27 -1.78
CA PRO A 66 -23.94 -40.53 -1.24
C PRO A 66 -24.07 -40.32 0.27
N ASN A 67 -22.96 -40.43 1.01
CA ASN A 67 -22.91 -40.26 2.47
C ASN A 67 -22.32 -38.90 2.88
N LEU A 68 -22.26 -37.91 1.97
CA LEU A 68 -21.79 -36.56 2.25
C LEU A 68 -22.76 -35.83 3.19
N GLU A 69 -22.22 -35.25 4.27
CA GLU A 69 -23.00 -34.54 5.29
C GLU A 69 -22.63 -33.05 5.40
N ILE A 70 -21.39 -32.68 5.07
CA ILE A 70 -20.89 -31.29 5.13
C ILE A 70 -19.86 -30.97 4.04
N VAL A 71 -19.95 -29.76 3.49
CA VAL A 71 -18.88 -29.13 2.69
C VAL A 71 -18.32 -27.93 3.46
N SER A 72 -17.04 -28.00 3.84
CA SER A 72 -16.34 -26.92 4.55
C SER A 72 -15.36 -26.22 3.61
N SER A 73 -15.53 -24.91 3.41
CA SER A 73 -14.70 -24.13 2.49
C SER A 73 -13.61 -23.35 3.24
N PHE A 74 -12.35 -23.58 2.86
CA PHE A 74 -11.18 -22.77 3.21
C PHE A 74 -11.15 -21.48 2.37
N SER A 75 -12.27 -20.74 2.39
CA SER A 75 -12.46 -19.44 1.73
C SER A 75 -13.72 -18.77 2.27
N VAL A 76 -13.90 -17.47 1.99
CA VAL A 76 -15.17 -16.76 2.24
C VAL A 76 -16.18 -16.97 1.11
N GLY A 77 -15.75 -16.77 -0.14
CA GLY A 77 -16.57 -17.00 -1.31
C GLY A 77 -16.89 -18.50 -1.48
N LEU A 78 -18.16 -18.78 -1.76
CA LEU A 78 -18.73 -20.12 -1.95
C LEU A 78 -18.99 -20.46 -3.43
N ASP A 79 -18.43 -19.66 -4.35
CA ASP A 79 -18.68 -19.70 -5.80
C ASP A 79 -18.23 -20.99 -6.52
N LYS A 80 -17.55 -21.89 -5.79
CA LYS A 80 -17.14 -23.24 -6.25
C LYS A 80 -17.94 -24.37 -5.58
N ILE A 81 -19.01 -24.07 -4.85
CA ILE A 81 -19.86 -25.05 -4.16
C ILE A 81 -21.31 -24.87 -4.63
N ASP A 82 -21.96 -25.95 -5.06
CA ASP A 82 -23.37 -25.89 -5.43
C ASP A 82 -24.27 -25.82 -4.17
N LEU A 83 -24.53 -24.59 -3.73
CA LEU A 83 -25.39 -24.30 -2.59
C LEU A 83 -26.85 -24.70 -2.79
N ALA A 84 -27.31 -24.90 -4.03
CA ALA A 84 -28.64 -25.41 -4.32
C ALA A 84 -28.69 -26.93 -4.15
N LYS A 85 -27.70 -27.65 -4.69
CA LYS A 85 -27.56 -29.10 -4.58
C LYS A 85 -27.23 -29.57 -3.15
N CYS A 86 -26.40 -28.83 -2.41
CA CYS A 86 -26.22 -29.06 -0.99
C CYS A 86 -27.54 -28.93 -0.21
N ARG A 87 -28.35 -27.90 -0.52
CA ARG A 87 -29.67 -27.70 0.10
C ARG A 87 -30.68 -28.80 -0.27
N GLU A 88 -30.69 -29.24 -1.53
CA GLU A 88 -31.50 -30.38 -2.02
C GLU A 88 -31.27 -31.64 -1.18
N LYS A 89 -30.01 -31.93 -0.86
CA LYS A 89 -29.61 -33.13 -0.09
C LYS A 89 -29.56 -32.94 1.43
N GLY A 90 -29.81 -31.74 1.95
CA GLY A 90 -29.65 -31.44 3.38
C GLY A 90 -28.19 -31.38 3.87
N ILE A 91 -27.23 -31.29 2.95
CA ILE A 91 -25.79 -31.19 3.23
C ILE A 91 -25.51 -29.82 3.84
N ARG A 92 -24.78 -29.79 4.97
CA ARG A 92 -24.41 -28.55 5.65
C ARG A 92 -23.26 -27.87 4.89
N VAL A 93 -23.20 -26.54 4.90
CA VAL A 93 -22.11 -25.78 4.26
C VAL A 93 -21.56 -24.75 5.23
N THR A 94 -20.24 -24.66 5.34
CA THR A 94 -19.55 -23.65 6.17
C THR A 94 -18.41 -23.00 5.40
N ASN A 95 -18.10 -21.75 5.74
CA ASN A 95 -17.00 -20.97 5.18
C ASN A 95 -16.22 -20.25 6.29
N THR A 96 -15.15 -19.51 5.93
CA THR A 96 -14.26 -18.80 6.87
C THR A 96 -14.40 -17.25 6.87
N PRO A 97 -15.59 -16.69 7.14
CA PRO A 97 -15.78 -15.24 7.28
C PRO A 97 -15.06 -14.69 8.51
N ASP A 98 -14.96 -13.37 8.53
CA ASP A 98 -14.36 -12.56 9.59
C ASP A 98 -12.83 -12.75 9.74
N VAL A 99 -12.32 -13.99 9.85
CA VAL A 99 -10.87 -14.27 10.04
C VAL A 99 -9.96 -13.67 8.96
N LEU A 100 -10.37 -13.72 7.68
CA LEU A 100 -9.62 -13.16 6.55
C LEU A 100 -10.01 -11.73 6.15
N THR A 101 -11.01 -11.14 6.83
CA THR A 101 -11.56 -9.82 6.47
C THR A 101 -10.53 -8.71 6.59
N GLY A 102 -9.66 -8.78 7.60
CA GLY A 102 -8.56 -7.83 7.77
C GLY A 102 -7.57 -7.88 6.61
N ASP A 103 -7.06 -9.06 6.28
CA ASP A 103 -5.93 -9.20 5.35
C ASP A 103 -6.32 -8.89 3.90
N VAL A 104 -7.54 -9.21 3.50
CA VAL A 104 -8.05 -8.78 2.18
C VAL A 104 -8.24 -7.27 2.13
N ALA A 105 -8.68 -6.64 3.23
CA ALA A 105 -8.80 -5.19 3.32
C ALA A 105 -7.42 -4.49 3.37
N ASP A 106 -6.43 -5.09 4.04
CA ASP A 106 -5.03 -4.65 4.05
C ASP A 106 -4.45 -4.69 2.63
N LEU A 107 -4.71 -5.77 1.89
CA LEU A 107 -4.21 -5.91 0.52
C LEU A 107 -4.91 -4.94 -0.45
N ALA A 108 -6.20 -4.65 -0.27
CA ALA A 108 -6.90 -3.65 -1.06
C ALA A 108 -6.26 -2.26 -0.95
N ILE A 109 -5.96 -1.80 0.28
CA ILE A 109 -5.26 -0.52 0.51
C ILE A 109 -3.81 -0.60 -0.01
N GLY A 110 -3.15 -1.75 0.16
CA GLY A 110 -1.82 -2.01 -0.38
C GLY A 110 -1.75 -1.89 -1.90
N LEU A 111 -2.75 -2.43 -2.61
CA LEU A 111 -2.89 -2.30 -4.07
C LEU A 111 -3.19 -0.86 -4.50
N MET A 112 -4.07 -0.14 -3.78
CA MET A 112 -4.32 1.29 -4.06
C MET A 112 -3.02 2.10 -3.94
N LEU A 113 -2.29 1.96 -2.84
CA LEU A 113 -1.01 2.64 -2.63
C LEU A 113 0.04 2.21 -3.66
N ALA A 114 0.14 0.91 -3.96
CA ALA A 114 1.12 0.40 -4.93
C ALA A 114 0.87 0.90 -6.36
N VAL A 115 -0.39 1.01 -6.79
CA VAL A 115 -0.77 1.55 -8.11
C VAL A 115 -0.61 3.07 -8.15
N LEU A 116 -1.21 3.82 -7.20
CA LEU A 116 -1.19 5.29 -7.22
C LEU A 116 0.20 5.86 -6.97
N ARG A 117 1.00 5.24 -6.10
CA ARG A 117 2.38 5.66 -5.76
C ARG A 117 3.46 4.88 -6.52
N ARG A 118 3.07 4.07 -7.52
CA ARG A 118 3.94 3.29 -8.41
C ARG A 118 5.02 2.48 -7.67
N ILE A 119 4.69 1.94 -6.49
CA ILE A 119 5.67 1.36 -5.54
C ILE A 119 6.45 0.19 -6.18
N CYS A 120 5.74 -0.70 -6.91
CA CYS A 120 6.36 -1.84 -7.56
C CYS A 120 7.26 -1.42 -8.75
N GLU A 121 6.91 -0.34 -9.44
CA GLU A 121 7.70 0.20 -10.55
C GLU A 121 8.97 0.91 -10.05
N CYS A 122 8.85 1.73 -9.00
CA CYS A 122 9.97 2.32 -8.26
C CYS A 122 10.98 1.24 -7.83
N ASP A 123 10.49 0.15 -7.22
CA ASP A 123 11.32 -0.99 -6.81
C ASP A 123 11.97 -1.71 -8.00
N ARG A 124 11.24 -1.92 -9.11
CA ARG A 124 11.81 -2.43 -10.37
C ARG A 124 12.87 -1.49 -10.97
N HIS A 125 12.72 -0.17 -10.83
CA HIS A 125 13.64 0.84 -11.39
C HIS A 125 14.94 0.95 -10.57
N VAL A 126 14.85 1.03 -9.23
CA VAL A 126 16.01 1.09 -8.34
C VAL A 126 16.86 -0.18 -8.48
N ARG A 127 16.23 -1.36 -8.50
CA ARG A 127 16.95 -2.66 -8.69
C ARG A 127 17.63 -2.82 -10.05
N LYS A 128 17.21 -2.07 -11.08
CA LYS A 128 17.89 -2.00 -12.38
C LYS A 128 19.08 -1.02 -12.37
N GLY A 129 19.33 -0.32 -11.26
CA GLY A 129 20.36 0.72 -11.14
C GLY A 129 20.05 2.04 -11.86
N LEU A 130 18.86 2.17 -12.47
CA LEU A 130 18.52 3.27 -13.40
C LEU A 130 18.49 4.65 -12.73
N TRP A 131 18.26 4.71 -11.41
CA TRP A 131 18.27 5.99 -10.67
C TRP A 131 19.63 6.69 -10.69
N LYS A 132 20.74 5.94 -10.89
CA LYS A 132 22.08 6.50 -11.10
C LYS A 132 22.24 7.19 -12.47
N MET A 133 21.33 6.93 -13.42
CA MET A 133 21.42 7.43 -14.81
C MET A 133 20.59 8.70 -15.07
N GLY A 134 19.65 9.04 -14.18
CA GLY A 134 18.81 10.24 -14.31
C GLY A 134 17.70 10.31 -13.27
N SER A 135 16.89 11.37 -13.35
CA SER A 135 15.62 11.43 -12.63
C SER A 135 14.68 10.32 -13.11
N PHE A 136 13.93 9.73 -12.19
CA PHE A 136 12.88 8.73 -12.46
C PHE A 136 11.98 9.17 -13.63
N GLU A 137 12.12 8.52 -14.79
CA GLU A 137 11.61 9.00 -16.09
C GLU A 137 10.08 9.17 -16.15
N LEU A 138 9.38 8.54 -15.20
CA LEU A 138 7.92 8.48 -15.07
C LEU A 138 7.33 9.72 -14.36
N GLY A 139 8.18 10.64 -13.89
CA GLY A 139 7.75 11.92 -13.34
C GLY A 139 7.14 11.81 -11.95
N LEU A 140 5.87 12.22 -11.82
CA LEU A 140 5.17 12.34 -10.54
C LEU A 140 4.01 11.34 -10.44
N THR A 141 3.88 10.75 -9.25
CA THR A 141 2.83 9.77 -8.89
C THR A 141 1.55 10.46 -8.42
N THR A 142 0.58 9.73 -7.89
CA THR A 142 -0.76 10.24 -7.54
C THR A 142 -1.01 10.19 -6.03
N LYS A 143 -1.48 11.29 -5.42
CA LYS A 143 -1.83 11.32 -3.99
C LYS A 143 -3.01 10.38 -3.70
N PHE A 144 -2.92 9.58 -2.64
CA PHE A 144 -4.00 8.70 -2.20
C PHE A 144 -4.95 9.38 -1.21
N SER A 145 -4.43 9.98 -0.14
CA SER A 145 -5.25 10.61 0.90
C SER A 145 -6.23 11.66 0.38
N GLY A 146 -7.45 11.62 0.91
CA GLY A 146 -8.55 12.52 0.55
C GLY A 146 -9.31 12.17 -0.75
N ARG A 147 -8.92 11.11 -1.47
CA ARG A 147 -9.62 10.67 -2.70
C ARG A 147 -10.98 10.03 -2.42
N THR A 148 -11.85 10.04 -3.42
CA THR A 148 -13.15 9.38 -3.36
C THR A 148 -13.04 7.92 -3.79
N ILE A 149 -13.37 6.99 -2.88
CA ILE A 149 -13.35 5.54 -3.11
C ILE A 149 -14.79 5.04 -3.22
N GLY A 150 -15.08 4.34 -4.33
CA GLY A 150 -16.34 3.66 -4.57
C GLY A 150 -16.21 2.17 -4.30
N ILE A 151 -17.00 1.61 -3.38
CA ILE A 151 -16.94 0.20 -3.00
C ILE A 151 -18.16 -0.57 -3.54
N ILE A 152 -17.94 -1.52 -4.43
CA ILE A 152 -18.96 -2.47 -4.88
C ILE A 152 -19.05 -3.59 -3.83
N GLY A 153 -20.08 -3.53 -2.99
CA GLY A 153 -20.32 -4.49 -1.91
C GLY A 153 -19.83 -4.01 -0.55
N LEU A 154 -20.62 -3.15 0.12
CA LEU A 154 -20.40 -2.80 1.53
C LEU A 154 -20.80 -3.95 2.49
N GLY A 155 -20.12 -5.09 2.34
CA GLY A 155 -20.14 -6.23 3.26
C GLY A 155 -19.07 -6.10 4.34
N ARG A 156 -18.60 -7.24 4.87
CA ARG A 156 -17.49 -7.29 5.85
C ARG A 156 -16.22 -6.65 5.31
N ILE A 157 -15.72 -7.16 4.19
CA ILE A 157 -14.50 -6.70 3.53
C ILE A 157 -14.63 -5.23 3.11
N GLY A 158 -15.71 -4.87 2.40
CA GLY A 158 -15.98 -3.48 2.03
C GLY A 158 -16.01 -2.50 3.21
N SER A 159 -16.59 -2.89 4.36
CA SER A 159 -16.58 -2.05 5.57
C SER A 159 -15.21 -1.97 6.23
N ALA A 160 -14.41 -3.05 6.21
CA ALA A 160 -13.04 -3.05 6.72
C ALA A 160 -12.07 -2.23 5.85
N ILE A 161 -12.31 -2.18 4.53
CA ILE A 161 -11.64 -1.28 3.57
C ILE A 161 -12.03 0.18 3.86
N ALA A 162 -13.32 0.46 4.03
CA ALA A 162 -13.80 1.80 4.37
C ALA A 162 -13.15 2.34 5.66
N LYS A 163 -13.17 1.56 6.75
CA LYS A 163 -12.50 1.89 8.02
C LYS A 163 -11.01 2.26 7.85
N ARG A 164 -10.27 1.50 7.03
CA ARG A 164 -8.86 1.78 6.76
C ARG A 164 -8.72 3.11 6.02
N ALA A 165 -9.50 3.30 4.96
CA ALA A 165 -9.47 4.48 4.11
C ALA A 165 -9.89 5.77 4.83
N GLU A 166 -10.77 5.71 5.84
CA GLU A 166 -11.07 6.84 6.74
C GLU A 166 -9.80 7.37 7.45
N GLY A 167 -8.84 6.50 7.76
CA GLY A 167 -7.54 6.89 8.32
C GLY A 167 -6.68 7.76 7.40
N PHE A 168 -6.97 7.73 6.09
CA PHE A 168 -6.35 8.54 5.02
C PHE A 168 -7.25 9.71 4.59
N ASP A 169 -8.31 10.01 5.34
CA ASP A 169 -9.31 11.05 5.05
C ASP A 169 -10.07 10.87 3.71
N CYS A 170 -10.01 9.67 3.13
CA CYS A 170 -10.67 9.33 1.88
C CYS A 170 -12.20 9.33 2.02
N GLN A 171 -12.88 9.83 0.98
CA GLN A 171 -14.33 9.95 0.96
C GLN A 171 -14.95 8.65 0.46
N ILE A 172 -15.78 8.00 1.28
CA ILE A 172 -16.32 6.66 0.96
C ILE A 172 -17.72 6.76 0.38
N CYS A 173 -17.89 6.16 -0.79
CA CYS A 173 -19.18 5.86 -1.39
C CYS A 173 -19.26 4.39 -1.78
N TYR A 174 -20.47 3.87 -2.01
CA TYR A 174 -20.65 2.45 -2.28
C TYR A 174 -21.89 2.12 -3.11
N HIS A 175 -21.86 0.93 -3.68
CA HIS A 175 -23.03 0.25 -4.23
C HIS A 175 -23.22 -1.09 -3.51
N SER A 176 -24.47 -1.49 -3.35
CA SER A 176 -24.89 -2.87 -3.16
C SER A 176 -26.32 -3.01 -3.69
N ARG A 177 -26.89 -4.23 -3.75
CA ARG A 177 -28.30 -4.48 -4.15
C ARG A 177 -29.35 -3.63 -3.42
N THR A 178 -28.94 -2.99 -2.33
CA THR A 178 -29.68 -2.12 -1.42
C THR A 178 -28.60 -1.38 -0.58
N GLU A 179 -28.84 -0.16 -0.07
CA GLU A 179 -27.91 0.55 0.88
C GLU A 179 -27.77 -0.27 2.19
N LYS A 180 -26.98 0.19 3.15
CA LYS A 180 -26.95 -0.25 4.55
C LYS A 180 -27.37 0.92 5.45
N GLN A 181 -27.88 0.65 6.66
CA GLN A 181 -28.28 1.70 7.61
C GLN A 181 -27.11 2.59 8.14
N ASN A 182 -25.90 2.40 7.61
CA ASN A 182 -24.74 3.26 7.85
C ASN A 182 -24.87 4.56 7.05
N LYS A 183 -25.12 5.66 7.76
CA LYS A 183 -25.27 7.01 7.18
C LYS A 183 -23.95 7.71 6.86
N ASN A 184 -22.80 7.13 7.19
CA ASN A 184 -21.50 7.78 7.02
C ASN A 184 -21.02 7.78 5.56
N TYR A 185 -21.52 6.85 4.73
CA TYR A 185 -21.05 6.65 3.36
C TYR A 185 -22.19 6.88 2.38
N LYS A 186 -21.89 7.55 1.26
CA LYS A 186 -22.89 7.82 0.23
C LYS A 186 -23.15 6.58 -0.61
N TYR A 187 -24.42 6.19 -0.76
CA TYR A 187 -24.81 5.11 -1.66
C TYR A 187 -25.21 5.59 -3.05
N TYR A 188 -24.96 4.75 -4.04
CA TYR A 188 -25.43 4.87 -5.41
C TYR A 188 -26.25 3.62 -5.82
N PRO A 189 -27.46 3.79 -6.39
CA PRO A 189 -28.29 2.67 -6.84
C PRO A 189 -27.74 1.94 -8.07
N SER A 190 -26.83 2.57 -8.84
CA SER A 190 -26.12 1.95 -9.97
C SER A 190 -24.61 1.91 -9.76
N VAL A 191 -23.95 0.88 -10.30
CA VAL A 191 -22.48 0.78 -10.34
C VAL A 191 -21.87 1.77 -11.33
N VAL A 192 -22.58 2.13 -12.40
CA VAL A 192 -22.14 3.16 -13.37
C VAL A 192 -22.14 4.55 -12.72
N GLU A 193 -23.14 4.84 -11.88
CA GLU A 193 -23.20 6.07 -11.09
C GLU A 193 -22.13 6.11 -10.00
N LEU A 194 -21.86 4.97 -9.34
CA LEU A 194 -20.76 4.83 -8.39
C LEU A 194 -19.40 5.12 -9.04
N ALA A 195 -19.15 4.51 -10.21
CA ALA A 195 -17.92 4.70 -10.98
C ALA A 195 -17.74 6.17 -11.39
N SER A 196 -18.79 6.78 -11.95
CA SER A 196 -18.81 8.21 -12.32
C SER A 196 -18.56 9.17 -11.15
N ALA A 197 -18.73 8.70 -9.91
CA ALA A 197 -18.62 9.48 -8.69
C ALA A 197 -17.34 9.22 -7.87
N CYS A 198 -16.51 8.24 -8.26
CA CYS A 198 -15.28 7.89 -7.54
C CYS A 198 -14.03 8.03 -8.41
N GLN A 199 -12.87 7.95 -7.77
CA GLN A 199 -11.56 7.96 -8.41
C GLN A 199 -10.86 6.59 -8.29
N ILE A 200 -11.33 5.76 -7.36
CA ILE A 200 -10.87 4.41 -7.10
C ILE A 200 -12.11 3.54 -6.93
N LEU A 201 -12.31 2.54 -7.79
CA LEU A 201 -13.43 1.60 -7.73
C LEU A 201 -12.95 0.26 -7.20
N VAL A 202 -13.59 -0.26 -6.16
CA VAL A 202 -13.14 -1.44 -5.41
C VAL A 202 -14.20 -2.54 -5.46
N VAL A 203 -13.86 -3.69 -6.05
CA VAL A 203 -14.72 -4.87 -6.10
C VAL A 203 -14.56 -5.66 -4.80
N ALA A 204 -15.58 -5.66 -3.95
CA ALA A 204 -15.60 -6.31 -2.62
C ALA A 204 -16.89 -7.11 -2.35
N CYS A 205 -17.56 -7.55 -3.43
CA CYS A 205 -18.80 -8.32 -3.40
C CYS A 205 -18.60 -9.85 -3.53
N GLU A 206 -19.68 -10.60 -3.36
CA GLU A 206 -19.75 -12.04 -3.62
C GLU A 206 -20.05 -12.29 -5.10
N LEU A 207 -19.43 -13.32 -5.70
CA LEU A 207 -19.66 -13.71 -7.10
C LEU A 207 -20.95 -14.55 -7.23
N THR A 208 -21.90 -13.99 -7.96
CA THR A 208 -23.20 -14.58 -8.31
C THR A 208 -23.47 -14.32 -9.81
N PRO A 209 -24.50 -14.91 -10.42
CA PRO A 209 -24.85 -14.59 -11.81
C PRO A 209 -25.12 -13.10 -12.06
N GLU A 210 -25.62 -12.37 -11.06
CA GLU A 210 -25.93 -10.94 -11.13
C GLU A 210 -24.71 -10.03 -10.89
N THR A 211 -23.63 -10.55 -10.29
CA THR A 211 -22.38 -9.80 -10.07
C THR A 211 -21.24 -10.25 -11.01
N ARG A 212 -21.50 -11.20 -11.91
CA ARG A 212 -20.58 -11.55 -12.99
C ARG A 212 -20.52 -10.40 -14.01
N HIS A 213 -19.30 -9.99 -14.39
CA HIS A 213 -19.06 -8.83 -15.26
C HIS A 213 -19.77 -7.55 -14.79
N ILE A 214 -19.95 -7.38 -13.48
CA ILE A 214 -20.50 -6.16 -12.85
C ILE A 214 -19.62 -4.92 -13.09
N VAL A 215 -18.33 -5.13 -13.36
CA VAL A 215 -17.44 -4.13 -13.96
C VAL A 215 -17.27 -4.49 -15.43
N ASN A 216 -18.24 -4.05 -16.24
CA ASN A 216 -18.23 -4.16 -17.70
C ASN A 216 -17.60 -2.90 -18.33
N ARG A 217 -17.59 -2.84 -19.67
CA ARG A 217 -17.12 -1.66 -20.42
C ARG A 217 -17.76 -0.35 -19.98
N GLU A 218 -19.08 -0.31 -19.76
CA GLU A 218 -19.81 0.91 -19.37
C GLU A 218 -19.33 1.43 -18.01
N VAL A 219 -19.11 0.54 -17.04
CA VAL A 219 -18.56 0.89 -15.73
C VAL A 219 -17.08 1.34 -15.83
N ILE A 220 -16.30 0.74 -16.72
CA ILE A 220 -14.89 1.12 -16.96
C ILE A 220 -14.82 2.50 -17.62
N ASP A 221 -15.59 2.75 -18.67
CA ASP A 221 -15.64 4.03 -19.39
C ASP A 221 -16.22 5.15 -18.49
N ALA A 222 -17.09 4.82 -17.52
CA ALA A 222 -17.60 5.75 -16.50
C ALA A 222 -16.60 6.05 -15.37
N LEU A 223 -15.74 5.10 -15.01
CA LEU A 223 -14.61 5.32 -14.08
C LEU A 223 -13.50 6.16 -14.74
N GLY A 224 -13.27 5.94 -16.04
CA GLY A 224 -12.56 6.85 -16.92
C GLY A 224 -11.03 6.91 -16.77
N PRO A 225 -10.37 7.77 -17.56
CA PRO A 225 -8.91 7.76 -17.77
C PRO A 225 -8.08 8.22 -16.56
N GLU A 226 -8.73 8.80 -15.54
CA GLU A 226 -8.12 9.20 -14.26
C GLU A 226 -8.47 8.23 -13.11
N GLY A 227 -9.31 7.22 -13.38
CA GLY A 227 -9.82 6.27 -12.39
C GLY A 227 -8.99 5.00 -12.29
N VAL A 228 -8.96 4.40 -11.10
CA VAL A 228 -8.23 3.16 -10.80
C VAL A 228 -9.17 2.05 -10.36
N LEU A 229 -9.05 0.87 -10.96
CA LEU A 229 -9.83 -0.32 -10.59
C LEU A 229 -9.05 -1.21 -9.61
N ILE A 230 -9.67 -1.65 -8.52
CA ILE A 230 -9.10 -2.60 -7.56
C ILE A 230 -10.00 -3.83 -7.48
N ASN A 231 -9.49 -5.01 -7.83
CA ASN A 231 -10.22 -6.27 -7.69
C ASN A 231 -9.52 -7.20 -6.68
N ILE A 232 -10.22 -7.45 -5.57
CA ILE A 232 -9.84 -8.39 -4.50
C ILE A 232 -10.96 -9.42 -4.23
N GLY A 233 -11.98 -9.48 -5.10
CA GLY A 233 -13.14 -10.36 -4.95
C GLY A 233 -12.95 -11.66 -5.73
N ARG A 234 -13.21 -11.59 -7.04
CA ARG A 234 -13.08 -12.66 -8.03
C ARG A 234 -12.83 -12.04 -9.40
N GLY A 235 -11.98 -12.64 -10.23
CA GLY A 235 -11.75 -12.17 -11.59
C GLY A 235 -13.02 -12.03 -12.45
N PRO A 236 -13.91 -13.04 -12.48
CA PRO A 236 -15.20 -12.99 -13.20
C PRO A 236 -16.17 -11.84 -12.87
N HIS A 237 -15.87 -10.97 -11.89
CA HIS A 237 -16.57 -9.70 -11.68
C HIS A 237 -16.26 -8.64 -12.74
N VAL A 238 -15.09 -8.71 -13.37
CA VAL A 238 -14.62 -7.75 -14.37
C VAL A 238 -14.66 -8.41 -15.74
N ASP A 239 -15.13 -7.70 -16.77
CA ASP A 239 -14.84 -8.09 -18.15
C ASP A 239 -13.34 -7.87 -18.40
N GLU A 240 -12.56 -8.93 -18.21
CA GLU A 240 -11.09 -8.88 -18.25
C GLU A 240 -10.57 -8.38 -19.61
N ARG A 241 -11.30 -8.64 -20.70
CA ARG A 241 -10.92 -8.22 -22.05
C ARG A 241 -11.14 -6.73 -22.25
N GLU A 242 -12.30 -6.22 -21.85
CA GLU A 242 -12.61 -4.79 -21.91
C GLU A 242 -11.73 -3.98 -20.95
N MET A 243 -11.35 -4.55 -19.80
CA MET A 243 -10.38 -3.95 -18.88
C MET A 243 -8.97 -3.89 -19.49
N VAL A 244 -8.45 -4.98 -20.08
CA VAL A 244 -7.14 -4.99 -20.75
C VAL A 244 -7.12 -3.98 -21.90
N SER A 245 -8.16 -3.97 -22.74
CA SER A 245 -8.36 -2.97 -23.80
C SER A 245 -8.37 -1.54 -23.24
N ALA A 246 -9.10 -1.27 -22.15
CA ALA A 246 -9.15 0.06 -21.55
C ALA A 246 -7.81 0.54 -20.98
N LEU A 247 -7.02 -0.36 -20.39
CA LEU A 247 -5.69 -0.04 -19.86
C LEU A 247 -4.69 0.25 -20.99
N VAL A 248 -4.72 -0.52 -22.08
CA VAL A 248 -3.86 -0.33 -23.26
C VAL A 248 -4.25 0.92 -24.06
N GLU A 249 -5.55 1.24 -24.14
CA GLU A 249 -6.08 2.41 -24.83
C GLU A 249 -6.04 3.70 -24.00
N GLY A 250 -5.63 3.64 -22.73
CA GLY A 250 -5.62 4.78 -21.81
C GLY A 250 -7.00 5.27 -21.37
N ARG A 251 -8.05 4.45 -21.52
CA ARG A 251 -9.41 4.70 -21.00
C ARG A 251 -9.53 4.47 -19.49
N LEU A 252 -8.55 3.80 -18.87
CA LEU A 252 -8.45 3.56 -17.42
C LEU A 252 -7.03 3.86 -16.94
N ALA A 253 -6.86 4.59 -15.83
CA ALA A 253 -5.55 5.07 -15.37
C ALA A 253 -4.61 3.95 -14.90
N GLY A 254 -5.17 2.87 -14.36
CA GLY A 254 -4.43 1.73 -13.81
C GLY A 254 -5.34 0.74 -13.09
N ALA A 255 -4.77 -0.41 -12.71
CA ALA A 255 -5.51 -1.46 -12.00
C ALA A 255 -4.65 -2.22 -10.97
N GLY A 256 -5.22 -2.50 -9.80
CA GLY A 256 -4.65 -3.38 -8.78
C GLY A 256 -5.44 -4.68 -8.72
N LEU A 257 -4.83 -5.79 -9.13
CA LEU A 257 -5.52 -7.06 -9.38
C LEU A 257 -4.90 -8.17 -8.55
N ASP A 258 -5.68 -8.75 -7.63
CA ASP A 258 -5.31 -9.99 -6.94
C ASP A 258 -5.92 -11.24 -7.60
N VAL A 259 -6.89 -11.05 -8.51
CA VAL A 259 -7.76 -12.10 -9.05
C VAL A 259 -8.06 -11.88 -10.54
N PHE A 260 -8.19 -12.97 -11.30
CA PHE A 260 -8.24 -12.99 -12.77
C PHE A 260 -9.32 -13.96 -13.28
N GLU A 261 -9.80 -13.80 -14.50
CA GLU A 261 -10.94 -14.59 -14.99
C GLU A 261 -10.57 -16.08 -15.20
N ASN A 262 -9.29 -16.37 -15.46
CA ASN A 262 -8.79 -17.70 -15.83
C ASN A 262 -7.55 -18.13 -15.01
N GLU A 263 -7.51 -17.81 -13.70
CA GLU A 263 -6.40 -18.12 -12.78
C GLU A 263 -5.88 -19.58 -12.89
N PRO A 264 -4.55 -19.82 -12.87
CA PRO A 264 -3.44 -18.86 -12.73
C PRO A 264 -2.99 -18.23 -14.06
N CYS A 265 -3.79 -18.31 -15.13
CA CYS A 265 -3.47 -17.66 -16.41
C CYS A 265 -3.91 -16.20 -16.39
N VAL A 266 -2.94 -15.30 -16.48
CA VAL A 266 -3.11 -13.83 -16.56
C VAL A 266 -2.84 -13.39 -18.01
N PRO A 267 -3.61 -12.43 -18.58
CA PRO A 267 -3.33 -11.85 -19.90
C PRO A 267 -1.90 -11.28 -19.98
N GLU A 268 -1.14 -11.68 -20.99
CA GLU A 268 0.28 -11.36 -21.10
C GLU A 268 0.51 -9.89 -21.48
N GLU A 269 -0.51 -9.24 -22.06
CA GLU A 269 -0.59 -7.81 -22.31
C GLU A 269 -0.39 -6.98 -21.03
N LEU A 270 -0.87 -7.46 -19.88
CA LEU A 270 -0.73 -6.78 -18.59
C LEU A 270 0.72 -6.79 -18.08
N PHE A 271 1.57 -7.72 -18.53
CA PHE A 271 2.93 -7.86 -18.01
C PHE A 271 3.84 -6.69 -18.41
N GLY A 272 3.57 -6.07 -19.57
CA GLY A 272 4.28 -4.89 -20.06
C GLY A 272 3.73 -3.55 -19.55
N LEU A 273 2.64 -3.55 -18.78
CA LEU A 273 2.01 -2.33 -18.27
C LEU A 273 2.53 -1.99 -16.87
N ASP A 274 3.22 -0.87 -16.72
CA ASP A 274 3.69 -0.41 -15.41
C ASP A 274 2.59 0.28 -14.56
N ASN A 275 1.47 0.69 -15.17
CA ASN A 275 0.31 1.26 -14.47
C ASN A 275 -0.60 0.23 -13.77
N VAL A 276 -0.24 -1.06 -13.79
CA VAL A 276 -0.95 -2.11 -13.06
C VAL A 276 -0.07 -2.78 -12.00
N VAL A 277 -0.69 -3.40 -11.01
CA VAL A 277 -0.05 -4.29 -10.03
C VAL A 277 -0.81 -5.62 -10.03
N LEU A 278 -0.09 -6.73 -10.20
CA LEU A 278 -0.66 -8.05 -10.46
C LEU A 278 -0.23 -9.04 -9.37
N LEU A 279 -1.17 -9.60 -8.60
CA LEU A 279 -0.86 -10.50 -7.49
C LEU A 279 -1.50 -11.89 -7.66
N PRO A 280 -0.84 -12.97 -7.20
CA PRO A 280 -1.30 -14.35 -7.44
C PRO A 280 -2.33 -14.85 -6.40
N HIS A 281 -3.47 -14.16 -6.27
CA HIS A 281 -4.57 -14.47 -5.34
C HIS A 281 -4.12 -14.60 -3.88
N VAL A 282 -3.41 -13.58 -3.37
CA VAL A 282 -2.77 -13.59 -2.05
C VAL A 282 -3.55 -12.84 -0.96
N GLY A 283 -4.79 -12.43 -1.23
CA GLY A 283 -5.68 -11.69 -0.32
C GLY A 283 -5.75 -12.26 1.10
N SER A 284 -5.92 -13.57 1.24
CA SER A 284 -5.93 -14.32 2.52
C SER A 284 -4.57 -14.81 2.99
N ASP A 285 -3.54 -14.74 2.14
CA ASP A 285 -2.41 -15.66 2.20
C ASP A 285 -1.28 -15.11 3.05
N THR A 286 -1.58 -14.98 4.34
CA THR A 286 -0.62 -14.75 5.42
C THR A 286 -0.54 -15.97 6.31
N VAL A 287 0.62 -16.19 6.96
CA VAL A 287 0.82 -17.31 7.88
C VAL A 287 -0.22 -17.27 9.01
N GLU A 288 -0.51 -16.09 9.55
CA GLU A 288 -1.46 -15.91 10.64
C GLU A 288 -2.91 -16.20 10.22
N THR A 289 -3.34 -15.69 9.05
CA THR A 289 -4.72 -15.84 8.59
C THR A 289 -5.01 -17.22 8.01
N CYS A 290 -4.06 -17.82 7.27
CA CYS A 290 -4.20 -19.20 6.79
C CYS A 290 -4.28 -20.20 7.95
N LYS A 291 -3.58 -19.97 9.07
CA LYS A 291 -3.75 -20.79 10.28
C LYS A 291 -5.14 -20.61 10.88
N ALA A 292 -5.59 -19.37 11.08
CA ALA A 292 -6.93 -19.10 11.64
C ALA A 292 -8.07 -19.66 10.79
N MET A 293 -7.93 -19.63 9.45
CA MET A 293 -8.86 -20.29 8.52
C MET A 293 -8.82 -21.82 8.66
N ALA A 294 -7.64 -22.42 8.86
CA ALA A 294 -7.49 -23.86 9.02
C ALA A 294 -8.15 -24.34 10.31
N ASP A 295 -7.86 -23.66 11.43
CA ASP A 295 -8.48 -23.89 12.74
C ASP A 295 -10.01 -23.84 12.62
N LEU A 296 -10.56 -22.82 11.95
CA LEU A 296 -12.00 -22.64 11.76
C LEU A 296 -12.65 -23.71 10.86
N VAL A 297 -11.95 -24.20 9.82
CA VAL A 297 -12.43 -25.34 9.01
C VAL A 297 -12.49 -26.62 9.86
N ILE A 298 -11.44 -26.89 10.64
CA ILE A 298 -11.36 -28.05 11.53
C ILE A 298 -12.48 -28.00 12.57
N SER A 299 -12.67 -26.88 13.27
CA SER A 299 -13.71 -26.76 14.30
C SER A 299 -15.13 -26.86 13.74
N ASN A 300 -15.41 -26.42 12.49
CA ASN A 300 -16.72 -26.66 11.88
C ASN A 300 -16.95 -28.15 11.53
N LEU A 301 -15.91 -28.90 11.16
CA LEU A 301 -16.00 -30.35 10.96
C LEU A 301 -16.16 -31.11 12.28
N GLU A 302 -15.38 -30.75 13.31
CA GLU A 302 -15.49 -31.32 14.66
C GLU A 302 -16.89 -31.07 15.24
N ALA A 303 -17.36 -29.82 15.24
CA ALA A 303 -18.71 -29.47 15.66
C ALA A 303 -19.78 -30.23 14.84
N HIS A 304 -19.59 -30.36 13.53
CA HIS A 304 -20.51 -31.13 12.69
C HIS A 304 -20.65 -32.58 13.14
N PHE A 305 -19.53 -33.29 13.33
CA PHE A 305 -19.52 -34.71 13.68
C PHE A 305 -19.82 -35.01 15.16
N LEU A 306 -19.66 -34.01 16.05
CA LEU A 306 -20.14 -34.05 17.43
C LEU A 306 -21.63 -33.69 17.57
N ASN A 307 -22.29 -33.23 16.50
CA ASN A 307 -23.66 -32.71 16.46
C ASN A 307 -23.86 -31.40 17.25
N GLU A 308 -22.82 -30.57 17.30
CA GLU A 308 -22.84 -29.22 17.86
C GLU A 308 -23.23 -28.17 16.78
N PRO A 309 -23.60 -26.93 17.18
CA PRO A 309 -23.93 -25.86 16.22
C PRO A 309 -22.75 -25.45 15.33
N LEU A 310 -23.04 -25.16 14.05
CA LEU A 310 -22.07 -24.60 13.08
C LEU A 310 -21.91 -23.08 13.26
N LEU A 311 -20.80 -22.50 12.76
CA LEU A 311 -20.31 -21.22 13.26
C LEU A 311 -20.72 -19.90 12.49
N THR A 312 -21.15 -19.86 11.20
CA THR A 312 -20.90 -18.63 10.34
C THR A 312 -22.03 -18.05 9.36
N PRO A 313 -22.56 -16.76 9.49
CA PRO A 313 -23.69 -16.08 8.68
C PRO A 313 -23.54 -14.57 8.15
N VAL A 314 -24.55 -13.84 7.52
CA VAL A 314 -24.46 -12.49 6.75
C VAL A 314 -25.74 -11.49 6.69
N ASN A 315 -25.70 -10.17 6.22
CA ASN A 315 -26.89 -9.21 6.06
C ASN A 315 -26.84 -7.84 5.16
N VAL A 316 -27.94 -7.02 5.02
CA VAL A 316 -28.22 -5.86 4.01
C VAL A 316 -29.21 -4.66 4.44
N ALA A 317 -29.63 -3.61 3.63
CA ALA A 317 -30.92 -2.83 3.88
C ALA A 317 -31.42 -1.32 3.47
N VAL A 318 -30.97 -0.40 2.55
CA VAL A 318 -31.63 0.98 2.22
C VAL A 318 -31.48 1.61 0.74
N ASN A 319 -31.35 2.89 0.23
CA ASN A 319 -31.04 4.33 0.67
C ASN A 319 -30.36 5.32 -0.40
N GLY A 320 -29.64 6.44 -0.05
CA GLY A 320 -28.82 7.39 -0.93
C GLY A 320 -28.45 8.87 -0.42
N ASP A 321 -27.43 9.63 -0.98
CA ASP A 321 -27.02 11.07 -0.61
C ASP A 321 -26.29 12.04 -1.67
N SER A 322 -25.24 12.88 -1.36
CA SER A 322 -24.91 14.24 -1.97
C SER A 322 -23.39 14.70 -2.27
N ILE A 323 -22.95 15.98 -2.00
CA ILE A 323 -21.57 16.67 -1.92
C ILE A 323 -20.77 17.27 -3.18
N SER A 324 -20.07 18.45 -3.09
CA SER A 324 -18.89 18.98 -3.94
C SER A 324 -18.29 20.45 -3.66
N GLU A 325 -17.06 20.86 -4.13
CA GLU A 325 -16.43 22.26 -4.15
C GLU A 325 -15.20 22.49 -5.15
N LYS A 326 -14.58 23.72 -5.29
CA LYS A 326 -13.27 24.12 -5.98
C LYS A 326 -12.79 25.63 -5.83
N ARG A 327 -11.46 25.99 -6.00
CA ARG A 327 -10.84 27.37 -5.76
C ARG A 327 -9.54 27.80 -6.58
N LEU A 328 -8.83 28.96 -6.30
CA LEU A 328 -7.80 29.68 -7.16
C LEU A 328 -6.65 30.52 -6.43
N LYS A 329 -5.60 31.10 -7.13
CA LYS A 329 -4.37 31.85 -6.60
C LYS A 329 -3.63 32.83 -7.61
N MET A 330 -2.69 33.74 -7.18
CA MET A 330 -1.86 34.74 -7.99
C MET A 330 -0.58 35.34 -7.23
N GLU A 331 0.43 35.97 -7.93
CA GLU A 331 1.47 37.06 -7.57
C GLU A 331 2.95 36.88 -8.16
N THR A 332 3.91 37.86 -8.12
CA THR A 332 5.22 37.88 -8.93
C THR A 332 6.47 38.77 -8.49
N ILE A 333 7.76 38.31 -8.38
CA ILE A 333 9.06 39.14 -8.23
C ILE A 333 10.42 38.67 -8.91
N GLY A 334 11.47 38.04 -8.27
CA GLY A 334 12.82 37.59 -8.85
C GLY A 334 13.75 36.57 -8.04
N VAL A 335 14.46 35.54 -8.63
CA VAL A 335 15.01 34.29 -7.94
C VAL A 335 16.23 33.50 -8.59
N LEU A 336 17.02 32.72 -7.81
CA LEU A 336 17.90 31.57 -8.23
C LEU A 336 17.32 30.19 -7.81
N LEU A 337 17.43 29.14 -8.65
CA LEU A 337 17.00 27.75 -8.37
C LEU A 337 18.19 26.75 -8.48
N THR A 338 18.38 25.88 -7.47
CA THR A 338 19.63 25.10 -7.29
C THR A 338 19.78 23.85 -8.14
N CYS A 339 18.68 23.15 -8.45
CA CYS A 339 18.64 21.93 -9.27
C CYS A 339 17.26 21.77 -9.95
N PRO A 340 17.09 20.88 -10.94
CA PRO A 340 15.79 20.59 -11.52
C PRO A 340 14.89 19.92 -10.48
N VAL A 341 13.90 20.64 -9.93
CA VAL A 341 13.04 20.13 -8.84
C VAL A 341 11.64 19.72 -9.31
N ASN A 342 11.01 20.58 -10.12
CA ASN A 342 9.63 20.40 -10.58
C ASN A 342 9.37 21.35 -11.78
N PRO A 343 8.90 20.86 -12.95
CA PRO A 343 8.70 21.72 -14.13
C PRO A 343 7.69 22.85 -13.93
N TYR A 344 6.63 22.63 -13.15
CA TYR A 344 5.63 23.67 -12.84
C TYR A 344 6.23 24.78 -11.96
N LEU A 345 7.01 24.43 -10.94
CA LEU A 345 7.74 25.41 -10.13
C LEU A 345 8.76 26.18 -10.97
N GLU A 346 9.50 25.51 -11.87
CA GLU A 346 10.45 26.18 -12.74
C GLU A 346 9.75 27.15 -13.70
N GLN A 347 8.67 26.72 -14.36
CA GLN A 347 7.89 27.56 -15.27
C GLN A 347 7.26 28.75 -14.54
N GLU A 348 6.66 28.54 -13.37
CA GLU A 348 6.08 29.63 -12.59
C GLU A 348 7.14 30.53 -11.96
N LEU A 349 8.35 30.03 -11.68
CA LEU A 349 9.47 30.89 -11.35
C LEU A 349 9.89 31.73 -12.57
N ASP A 350 10.02 31.18 -13.78
CA ASP A 350 10.34 31.94 -15.00
C ASP A 350 9.28 33.00 -15.33
N ASN A 351 7.99 32.66 -15.18
CA ASN A 351 6.84 33.54 -15.43
C ASN A 351 6.78 34.70 -14.43
N ARG A 352 7.12 34.43 -13.17
CA ARG A 352 6.87 35.35 -12.05
C ARG A 352 8.16 35.98 -11.49
N PHE A 353 9.35 35.52 -11.87
CA PHE A 353 10.66 35.88 -11.30
C PHE A 353 11.74 35.87 -12.41
N ASN A 354 12.70 36.82 -12.39
CA ASN A 354 13.92 36.65 -13.18
C ASN A 354 14.70 35.43 -12.64
N LEU A 355 14.71 34.32 -13.37
CA LEU A 355 15.11 33.00 -12.88
C LEU A 355 16.50 32.56 -13.36
N PHE A 356 17.42 32.38 -12.42
CA PHE A 356 18.71 31.74 -12.66
C PHE A 356 18.63 30.23 -12.37
N ARG A 357 19.15 29.39 -13.28
CA ARG A 357 19.12 27.91 -13.20
C ARG A 357 20.52 27.35 -12.94
N PHE A 358 20.83 26.97 -11.70
CA PHE A 358 22.22 26.76 -11.26
C PHE A 358 22.96 25.59 -11.95
N TRP A 359 22.23 24.60 -12.48
CA TRP A 359 22.80 23.47 -13.21
C TRP A 359 23.27 23.80 -14.63
N ASN A 360 22.82 24.93 -15.20
CA ASN A 360 23.29 25.41 -16.51
C ASN A 360 24.71 26.00 -16.45
N PHE A 361 25.32 26.10 -15.26
CA PHE A 361 26.62 26.73 -15.04
C PHE A 361 27.64 25.74 -14.43
N PRO A 362 28.43 25.01 -15.26
CA PRO A 362 29.47 24.11 -14.76
C PRO A 362 30.51 24.84 -13.89
N GLN A 363 30.91 26.04 -14.30
CA GLN A 363 31.83 26.94 -13.58
C GLN A 363 31.08 27.73 -12.48
N ARG A 364 30.47 27.02 -11.52
CA ARG A 364 29.60 27.60 -10.48
C ARG A 364 30.18 28.83 -9.77
N LYS A 365 31.48 28.82 -9.44
CA LYS A 365 32.14 29.93 -8.71
C LYS A 365 32.29 31.19 -9.58
N GLU A 366 32.46 31.03 -10.89
CA GLU A 366 32.55 32.12 -11.86
C GLU A 366 31.18 32.76 -12.05
N PHE A 367 30.14 31.95 -12.34
CA PHE A 367 28.74 32.39 -12.40
C PHE A 367 28.29 33.17 -11.15
N LEU A 368 28.62 32.67 -9.95
CA LEU A 368 28.27 33.35 -8.70
C LEU A 368 28.98 34.70 -8.54
N SER A 369 30.25 34.80 -8.98
CA SER A 369 31.00 36.06 -8.93
C SER A 369 30.42 37.15 -9.83
N GLU A 370 29.85 36.77 -10.98
CA GLU A 370 29.18 37.68 -11.91
C GLU A 370 27.74 38.04 -11.44
N ASN A 371 26.96 37.04 -11.02
CA ASN A 371 25.50 37.17 -10.86
C ASN A 371 25.04 37.32 -9.41
N GLY A 372 25.91 37.16 -8.41
CA GLY A 372 25.55 37.14 -6.98
C GLY A 372 24.94 38.44 -6.44
N ASN A 373 25.08 39.56 -7.16
CA ASN A 373 24.41 40.83 -6.86
C ASN A 373 22.97 40.94 -7.41
N SER A 374 22.60 40.09 -8.38
CA SER A 374 21.27 40.07 -9.00
C SER A 374 20.31 39.06 -8.34
N ILE A 375 20.85 38.16 -7.53
CA ILE A 375 20.12 37.06 -6.89
C ILE A 375 19.67 37.51 -5.49
N ARG A 376 18.35 37.73 -5.33
CA ARG A 376 17.73 38.13 -4.05
C ARG A 376 17.07 36.98 -3.29
N ALA A 377 16.85 35.84 -3.94
CA ALA A 377 16.27 34.65 -3.34
C ALA A 377 16.93 33.37 -3.88
N VAL A 378 17.00 32.33 -3.06
CA VAL A 378 17.41 30.97 -3.45
C VAL A 378 16.26 29.99 -3.21
N VAL A 379 15.99 29.13 -4.19
CA VAL A 379 15.07 28.00 -4.07
C VAL A 379 15.86 26.70 -4.13
N GLY A 380 15.79 25.93 -3.05
CA GLY A 380 16.52 24.67 -2.86
C GLY A 380 15.60 23.50 -2.52
N ASN A 381 16.17 22.32 -2.26
CA ASN A 381 15.44 21.13 -1.82
C ASN A 381 16.29 20.22 -0.91
N ALA A 382 15.81 19.00 -0.64
CA ALA A 382 16.50 18.01 0.20
C ALA A 382 17.84 17.48 -0.38
N PHE A 383 18.13 17.70 -1.66
CA PHE A 383 19.40 17.33 -2.29
C PHE A 383 20.38 18.50 -2.28
N ILE A 384 19.96 19.70 -2.72
CA ILE A 384 20.79 20.91 -2.77
C ILE A 384 20.02 22.12 -2.22
N GLY A 385 20.44 22.59 -1.05
CA GLY A 385 19.92 23.79 -0.38
C GLY A 385 20.87 24.99 -0.52
N ALA A 386 21.22 25.61 0.61
CA ALA A 386 22.10 26.77 0.69
C ALA A 386 23.07 26.61 1.88
N ASP A 387 24.28 26.13 1.59
CA ASP A 387 25.39 26.05 2.55
C ASP A 387 26.06 27.42 2.78
N ALA A 388 27.01 27.45 3.71
CA ALA A 388 27.75 28.67 4.03
C ALA A 388 28.54 29.25 2.85
N GLU A 389 29.06 28.44 1.92
CA GLU A 389 29.80 28.93 0.74
C GLU A 389 28.84 29.63 -0.24
N LEU A 390 27.66 29.06 -0.49
CA LEU A 390 26.64 29.71 -1.32
C LEU A 390 26.08 30.98 -0.66
N ILE A 391 25.87 30.97 0.66
CA ILE A 391 25.40 32.15 1.41
C ILE A 391 26.47 33.26 1.48
N ASP A 392 27.76 32.93 1.48
CA ASP A 392 28.84 33.92 1.38
C ASP A 392 29.06 34.43 -0.06
N ALA A 393 28.71 33.66 -1.08
CA ALA A 393 28.78 34.07 -2.48
C ALA A 393 27.61 34.97 -2.96
N LEU A 394 26.52 35.08 -2.20
CA LEU A 394 25.30 35.82 -2.60
C LEU A 394 25.03 37.05 -1.71
N PRO A 395 25.75 38.18 -1.90
CA PRO A 395 25.69 39.35 -1.02
C PRO A 395 24.36 40.15 -1.07
N LYS A 396 23.42 39.77 -1.94
CA LYS A 396 22.08 40.36 -2.06
C LYS A 396 20.95 39.39 -1.73
N LEU A 397 21.27 38.20 -1.21
CA LEU A 397 20.30 37.21 -0.77
C LEU A 397 19.48 37.74 0.43
N GLU A 398 18.16 37.65 0.33
CA GLU A 398 17.21 38.07 1.37
C GLU A 398 16.39 36.89 1.92
N ILE A 399 16.14 35.87 1.10
CA ILE A 399 15.32 34.69 1.47
C ILE A 399 15.81 33.39 0.81
N VAL A 400 15.86 32.30 1.58
CA VAL A 400 15.95 30.93 1.09
C VAL A 400 14.60 30.24 1.27
N SER A 401 13.99 29.77 0.18
CA SER A 401 12.70 29.07 0.18
C SER A 401 12.90 27.61 -0.24
N SER A 402 12.82 26.68 0.72
CA SER A 402 13.10 25.27 0.46
C SER A 402 11.85 24.53 -0.01
N PHE A 403 11.96 23.80 -1.12
CA PHE A 403 10.99 22.81 -1.61
C PHE A 403 11.17 21.49 -0.83
N SER A 404 11.08 21.57 0.49
CA SER A 404 11.22 20.46 1.43
C SER A 404 10.63 20.85 2.79
N VAL A 405 10.39 19.86 3.67
CA VAL A 405 10.18 20.12 5.11
C VAL A 405 11.52 20.21 5.84
N GLY A 406 12.35 19.17 5.68
CA GLY A 406 13.69 19.12 6.26
C GLY A 406 14.62 20.19 5.69
N LEU A 407 15.45 20.75 6.57
CA LEU A 407 16.33 21.90 6.32
C LEU A 407 17.83 21.52 6.42
N ASP A 408 18.12 20.22 6.41
CA ASP A 408 19.45 19.61 6.56
C ASP A 408 20.49 20.02 5.49
N LYS A 409 20.05 20.71 4.43
CA LYS A 409 20.92 21.28 3.37
C LYS A 409 21.00 22.82 3.42
N ILE A 410 20.53 23.48 4.48
CA ILE A 410 20.54 24.95 4.62
C ILE A 410 21.23 25.33 5.93
N ASP A 411 22.21 26.22 5.87
CA ASP A 411 22.86 26.75 7.09
C ASP A 411 21.96 27.80 7.78
N LEU A 412 21.09 27.30 8.67
CA LEU A 412 20.18 28.13 9.46
C LEU A 412 20.90 29.06 10.45
N ALA A 413 22.16 28.80 10.78
CA ALA A 413 22.96 29.70 11.62
C ALA A 413 23.50 30.88 10.79
N LYS A 414 24.08 30.59 9.62
CA LYS A 414 24.60 31.58 8.67
C LYS A 414 23.50 32.46 8.07
N CYS A 415 22.32 31.90 7.78
CA CYS A 415 21.15 32.69 7.41
C CYS A 415 20.76 33.68 8.52
N ARG A 416 20.72 33.25 9.78
CA ARG A 416 20.40 34.11 10.93
C ARG A 416 21.47 35.18 11.18
N GLU A 417 22.75 34.85 11.03
CA GLU A 417 23.89 35.79 11.09
C GLU A 417 23.70 36.96 10.12
N LYS A 418 23.25 36.67 8.89
CA LYS A 418 23.05 37.68 7.83
C LYS A 418 21.67 38.32 7.77
N GLY A 419 20.72 37.91 8.62
CA GLY A 419 19.33 38.35 8.53
C GLY A 419 18.55 37.80 7.33
N ILE A 420 19.05 36.73 6.70
CA ILE A 420 18.40 36.04 5.58
C ILE A 420 17.24 35.21 6.10
N ARG A 421 16.06 35.39 5.51
CA ARG A 421 14.85 34.65 5.87
C ARG A 421 14.93 33.20 5.39
N VAL A 422 14.36 32.27 6.13
CA VAL A 422 14.24 30.87 5.68
C VAL A 422 12.79 30.42 5.75
N THR A 423 12.29 29.81 4.67
CA THR A 423 10.96 29.19 4.60
C THR A 423 11.05 27.76 4.09
N ASN A 424 10.07 26.93 4.46
CA ASN A 424 9.96 25.54 4.04
C ASN A 424 8.49 25.17 3.71
N THR A 425 8.22 23.91 3.35
CA THR A 425 6.86 23.44 2.97
C THR A 425 6.23 22.50 4.03
N PRO A 426 5.98 22.95 5.27
CA PRO A 426 5.35 22.14 6.32
C PRO A 426 3.91 21.79 5.98
N ASP A 427 3.40 20.75 6.63
CA ASP A 427 2.02 20.24 6.55
C ASP A 427 1.62 19.67 5.18
N VAL A 428 1.87 20.37 4.06
CA VAL A 428 1.40 20.06 2.70
C VAL A 428 1.90 18.74 2.09
N LEU A 429 2.96 18.14 2.65
CA LEU A 429 3.49 16.83 2.25
C LEU A 429 3.30 15.73 3.31
N THR A 430 2.66 16.05 4.44
CA THR A 430 2.54 15.14 5.60
C THR A 430 1.74 13.89 5.24
N ASP A 431 0.66 14.04 4.47
CA ASP A 431 -0.14 12.90 4.01
C ASP A 431 0.67 11.97 3.11
N ASP A 432 1.25 12.47 2.02
CA ASP A 432 1.88 11.58 1.03
C ASP A 432 3.11 10.83 1.58
N VAL A 433 3.82 11.40 2.55
CA VAL A 433 4.89 10.68 3.24
C VAL A 433 4.33 9.63 4.20
N ALA A 434 3.21 9.91 4.89
CA ALA A 434 2.54 8.94 5.74
C ALA A 434 1.89 7.80 4.94
N ASP A 435 1.29 8.12 3.79
CA ASP A 435 0.73 7.17 2.82
C ASP A 435 1.81 6.22 2.31
N LEU A 436 2.99 6.76 1.98
CA LEU A 436 4.10 5.94 1.51
C LEU A 436 4.68 5.05 2.62
N ALA A 437 4.70 5.51 3.88
CA ALA A 437 5.12 4.69 5.00
C ALA A 437 4.23 3.44 5.17
N ILE A 438 2.90 3.60 5.13
CA ILE A 438 1.96 2.45 5.16
C ILE A 438 2.09 1.60 3.89
N GLY A 439 2.29 2.23 2.72
CA GLY A 439 2.52 1.55 1.45
C GLY A 439 3.77 0.65 1.50
N LEU A 440 4.87 1.12 2.08
CA LEU A 440 6.09 0.36 2.30
C LEU A 440 5.87 -0.81 3.29
N MET A 441 5.17 -0.59 4.40
CA MET A 441 4.82 -1.66 5.35
C MET A 441 4.06 -2.79 4.65
N LEU A 442 2.99 -2.44 3.93
CA LEU A 442 2.18 -3.40 3.17
C LEU A 442 2.98 -4.08 2.07
N ALA A 443 3.81 -3.34 1.32
CA ALA A 443 4.62 -3.91 0.23
C ALA A 443 5.69 -4.90 0.73
N VAL A 444 6.32 -4.66 1.88
CA VAL A 444 7.32 -5.57 2.47
C VAL A 444 6.66 -6.80 3.13
N LEU A 445 5.59 -6.59 3.91
CA LEU A 445 4.92 -7.66 4.67
C LEU A 445 4.07 -8.58 3.79
N ARG A 446 3.32 -8.01 2.83
CA ARG A 446 2.47 -8.73 1.87
C ARG A 446 3.16 -9.02 0.53
N LYS A 447 4.48 -8.74 0.44
CA LYS A 447 5.33 -9.05 -0.72
C LYS A 447 4.83 -8.49 -2.05
N ILE A 448 4.08 -7.38 -2.05
CA ILE A 448 3.36 -6.84 -3.22
C ILE A 448 4.29 -6.66 -4.43
N CYS A 449 5.48 -6.07 -4.24
CA CYS A 449 6.45 -5.85 -5.32
C CYS A 449 7.07 -7.15 -5.85
N GLU A 450 7.10 -8.22 -5.05
CA GLU A 450 7.63 -9.53 -5.44
C GLU A 450 6.56 -10.40 -6.11
N GLY A 451 5.33 -10.43 -5.58
CA GLY A 451 4.16 -11.04 -6.22
C GLY A 451 3.93 -10.49 -7.63
N ASP A 452 4.06 -9.17 -7.82
CA ASP A 452 4.06 -8.53 -9.14
C ASP A 452 5.16 -9.07 -10.07
N ARG A 453 6.41 -9.17 -9.58
CA ARG A 453 7.50 -9.81 -10.35
C ARG A 453 7.22 -11.30 -10.62
N HIS A 454 6.54 -12.00 -9.72
CA HIS A 454 6.24 -13.42 -9.83
C HIS A 454 5.20 -13.70 -10.91
N VAL A 455 4.10 -12.93 -10.92
CA VAL A 455 3.05 -13.00 -11.95
C VAL A 455 3.60 -12.61 -13.32
N ARG A 456 4.34 -11.49 -13.43
CA ARG A 456 4.94 -11.03 -14.71
C ARG A 456 6.00 -11.99 -15.28
N LYS A 457 6.62 -12.83 -14.46
CA LYS A 457 7.51 -13.91 -14.90
C LYS A 457 6.76 -15.19 -15.30
N GLY A 458 5.43 -15.22 -15.21
CA GLY A 458 4.58 -16.39 -15.46
C GLY A 458 4.70 -17.50 -14.42
N LEU A 459 5.40 -17.27 -13.29
CA LEU A 459 5.78 -18.33 -12.34
C LEU A 459 4.59 -18.94 -11.61
N TRP A 460 3.47 -18.22 -11.49
CA TRP A 460 2.24 -18.73 -10.88
C TRP A 460 1.65 -19.95 -11.62
N LYS A 461 1.94 -20.09 -12.92
CA LYS A 461 1.60 -21.29 -13.72
C LYS A 461 2.33 -22.55 -13.24
N MET A 462 3.36 -22.43 -12.40
CA MET A 462 4.18 -23.53 -11.85
C MET A 462 3.74 -23.99 -10.44
N GLY A 463 2.89 -23.24 -9.74
CA GLY A 463 2.44 -23.56 -8.38
C GLY A 463 1.94 -22.35 -7.59
N SER A 464 1.32 -22.61 -6.44
CA SER A 464 0.84 -21.57 -5.53
C SER A 464 1.95 -20.66 -5.02
N TYR A 465 1.63 -19.40 -4.75
CA TYR A 465 2.54 -18.45 -4.13
C TYR A 465 2.81 -18.80 -2.65
N LYS A 466 3.87 -18.22 -2.07
CA LYS A 466 4.24 -18.43 -0.66
C LYS A 466 3.38 -17.56 0.27
N LEU A 467 3.10 -18.07 1.47
CA LEU A 467 2.43 -17.26 2.50
C LEU A 467 3.27 -16.05 2.90
N THR A 468 2.58 -14.96 3.20
CA THR A 468 3.14 -13.65 3.56
C THR A 468 2.87 -13.34 5.04
N THR A 469 3.06 -12.09 5.50
CA THR A 469 2.88 -11.70 6.90
C THR A 469 1.71 -10.74 7.06
N LYS A 470 0.81 -11.00 8.03
CA LYS A 470 -0.32 -10.12 8.37
C LYS A 470 0.16 -8.74 8.81
N PHE A 471 -0.48 -7.66 8.35
CA PHE A 471 -0.17 -6.31 8.84
C PHE A 471 -1.07 -5.92 10.02
N SER A 472 -2.39 -6.08 9.86
CA SER A 472 -3.41 -5.80 10.88
C SER A 472 -3.04 -6.31 12.28
N GLY A 473 -3.14 -5.43 13.28
CA GLY A 473 -2.91 -5.77 14.69
C GLY A 473 -1.45 -5.85 15.15
N LYS A 474 -0.45 -5.63 14.27
CA LYS A 474 0.97 -5.60 14.67
C LYS A 474 1.33 -4.35 15.48
N THR A 475 2.40 -4.44 16.26
CA THR A 475 2.93 -3.29 17.01
C THR A 475 3.91 -2.48 16.16
N ILE A 476 3.66 -1.18 16.03
CA ILE A 476 4.46 -0.22 15.28
C ILE A 476 5.14 0.77 16.24
N GLY A 477 6.47 0.81 16.20
CA GLY A 477 7.29 1.79 16.88
C GLY A 477 7.62 2.96 15.97
N ILE A 478 7.30 4.19 16.38
CA ILE A 478 7.55 5.41 15.60
C ILE A 478 8.63 6.27 16.25
N ILE A 479 9.74 6.49 15.57
CA ILE A 479 10.79 7.43 15.99
C ILE A 479 10.42 8.82 15.46
N GLY A 480 10.02 9.71 16.36
CA GLY A 480 9.60 11.07 16.03
C GLY A 480 8.08 11.20 15.86
N LEU A 481 7.34 11.26 16.99
CA LEU A 481 5.91 11.60 16.99
C LEU A 481 5.70 13.11 16.77
N GLY A 482 6.07 13.57 15.58
CA GLY A 482 5.74 14.89 15.00
C GLY A 482 4.59 14.78 14.00
N ARG A 483 4.44 15.76 13.11
CA ARG A 483 3.38 15.80 12.07
C ARG A 483 3.24 14.48 11.30
N ILE A 484 4.35 14.01 10.72
CA ILE A 484 4.40 12.78 9.91
C ILE A 484 4.18 11.54 10.79
N GLY A 485 4.87 11.44 11.94
CA GLY A 485 4.68 10.32 12.88
C GLY A 485 3.23 10.15 13.36
N SER A 486 2.54 11.25 13.71
CA SER A 486 1.12 11.21 14.09
C SER A 486 0.20 10.89 12.91
N ALA A 487 0.52 11.36 11.70
CA ALA A 487 -0.24 11.02 10.49
C ALA A 487 -0.12 9.54 10.09
N ILE A 488 1.06 8.93 10.33
CA ILE A 488 1.30 7.48 10.20
C ILE A 488 0.52 6.71 11.26
N ALA A 489 0.56 7.15 12.52
CA ALA A 489 -0.17 6.52 13.62
C ALA A 489 -1.69 6.48 13.36
N LYS A 490 -2.30 7.62 13.01
CA LYS A 490 -3.73 7.72 12.61
C LYS A 490 -4.10 6.70 11.52
N ARG A 491 -3.27 6.55 10.50
CA ARG A 491 -3.52 5.60 9.41
C ARG A 491 -3.45 4.16 9.92
N ALA A 492 -2.43 3.83 10.72
CA ALA A 492 -2.23 2.51 11.29
C ALA A 492 -3.33 2.08 12.29
N GLU A 493 -3.96 3.01 13.02
CA GLU A 493 -5.14 2.73 13.85
C GLU A 493 -6.30 2.13 13.03
N GLY A 494 -6.45 2.53 11.76
CA GLY A 494 -7.44 1.95 10.83
C GLY A 494 -7.23 0.45 10.55
N PHE A 495 -6.02 -0.07 10.79
CA PHE A 495 -5.61 -1.47 10.67
C PHE A 495 -5.55 -2.19 12.04
N ASP A 496 -6.07 -1.55 13.11
CA ASP A 496 -6.07 -2.06 14.50
C ASP A 496 -4.65 -2.29 15.09
N CYS A 497 -3.63 -1.69 14.48
CA CYS A 497 -2.23 -1.78 14.92
C CYS A 497 -2.00 -1.05 16.24
N GLN A 498 -1.07 -1.59 17.06
CA GLN A 498 -0.71 -1.01 18.35
C GLN A 498 0.44 -0.01 18.19
N ILE A 499 0.29 1.22 18.69
CA ILE A 499 1.27 2.29 18.47
C ILE A 499 2.11 2.57 19.73
N CYS A 500 3.42 2.48 19.58
CA CYS A 500 4.41 2.99 20.52
C CYS A 500 5.36 3.99 19.82
N TYR A 501 6.04 4.84 20.58
CA TYR A 501 6.89 5.87 20.00
C TYR A 501 8.09 6.26 20.87
N HIS A 502 9.11 6.79 20.21
CA HIS A 502 10.23 7.50 20.85
C HIS A 502 10.28 8.96 20.37
N SER A 503 10.58 9.87 21.29
CA SER A 503 11.01 11.24 20.98
C SER A 503 11.79 11.83 22.16
N ARG A 504 12.58 12.88 21.93
CA ARG A 504 13.39 13.59 22.94
C ARG A 504 12.64 13.95 24.23
N THR A 505 11.33 14.16 24.15
CA THR A 505 10.42 14.31 25.29
C THR A 505 9.11 13.56 25.03
N GLU A 506 8.47 13.11 26.11
CA GLU A 506 7.15 12.47 26.08
C GLU A 506 6.04 13.48 25.69
N LYS A 507 5.15 13.06 24.79
CA LYS A 507 3.99 13.85 24.34
C LYS A 507 2.82 13.65 25.29
N GLN A 508 2.40 14.73 25.96
CA GLN A 508 1.31 14.70 26.94
C GLN A 508 -0.09 14.47 26.34
N ASN A 509 -0.24 14.66 25.02
CA ASN A 509 -1.54 14.63 24.32
C ASN A 509 -1.66 13.40 23.40
N THR A 510 -1.24 12.22 23.86
CA THR A 510 -1.46 10.94 23.15
C THR A 510 -1.69 9.78 24.13
N SER A 511 -2.39 8.75 23.68
CA SER A 511 -2.54 7.45 24.34
C SER A 511 -1.43 6.46 23.99
N TYR A 512 -0.57 6.77 23.01
CA TYR A 512 0.48 5.86 22.54
C TYR A 512 1.56 5.64 23.60
N LYS A 513 2.12 4.44 23.62
CA LYS A 513 3.14 4.10 24.63
C LYS A 513 4.49 4.76 24.30
N TYR A 514 4.92 5.67 25.16
CA TYR A 514 6.24 6.29 25.10
C TYR A 514 7.34 5.31 25.51
N TYR A 515 8.49 5.40 24.84
CA TYR A 515 9.74 4.73 25.20
C TYR A 515 10.90 5.73 25.28
N PRO A 516 11.67 5.78 26.37
CA PRO A 516 12.79 6.69 26.54
C PRO A 516 14.02 6.33 25.69
N SER A 517 14.12 5.08 25.22
CA SER A 517 15.21 4.59 24.36
C SER A 517 14.67 4.02 23.05
N VAL A 518 15.42 4.21 21.95
CA VAL A 518 15.13 3.59 20.65
C VAL A 518 15.38 2.08 20.68
N VAL A 519 16.34 1.61 21.49
CA VAL A 519 16.62 0.18 21.68
C VAL A 519 15.42 -0.51 22.36
N GLU A 520 14.84 0.12 23.39
CA GLU A 520 13.63 -0.40 24.05
C GLU A 520 12.39 -0.34 23.14
N LEU A 521 12.28 0.71 22.31
CA LEU A 521 11.20 0.81 21.31
C LEU A 521 11.31 -0.32 20.28
N ALA A 522 12.53 -0.60 19.79
CA ALA A 522 12.81 -1.65 18.82
C ALA A 522 12.42 -3.03 19.35
N SER A 523 12.88 -3.40 20.55
CA SER A 523 12.49 -4.68 21.20
C SER A 523 11.00 -4.77 21.59
N ALA A 524 10.24 -3.66 21.49
CA ALA A 524 8.82 -3.60 21.81
C ALA A 524 7.90 -3.58 20.58
N CYS A 525 8.44 -3.54 19.35
CA CYS A 525 7.65 -3.46 18.12
C CYS A 525 8.06 -4.52 17.09
N GLN A 526 7.25 -4.66 16.04
CA GLN A 526 7.50 -5.55 14.90
C GLN A 526 7.81 -4.75 13.63
N ILE A 527 7.46 -3.46 13.63
CA ILE A 527 7.65 -2.51 12.53
C ILE A 527 8.21 -1.24 13.16
N LEU A 528 9.40 -0.80 12.73
CA LEU A 528 10.09 0.37 13.29
C LEU A 528 10.18 1.46 12.22
N VAL A 529 9.67 2.64 12.52
CA VAL A 529 9.44 3.71 11.53
C VAL A 529 10.28 4.94 11.87
N VAL A 530 11.16 5.33 10.97
CA VAL A 530 11.96 6.56 11.07
C VAL A 530 11.15 7.72 10.49
N ALA A 531 10.64 8.60 11.35
CA ALA A 531 9.81 9.76 11.00
C ALA A 531 10.29 11.08 11.68
N CYS A 532 11.55 11.12 12.09
CA CYS A 532 12.20 12.26 12.75
C CYS A 532 12.97 13.18 11.78
N GLU A 533 13.42 14.32 12.29
CA GLU A 533 14.33 15.23 11.60
C GLU A 533 15.78 14.74 11.74
N LEU A 534 16.61 14.96 10.72
CA LEU A 534 18.04 14.63 10.75
C LEU A 534 18.83 15.73 11.47
N THR A 535 19.45 15.38 12.57
CA THR A 535 20.32 16.21 13.41
C THR A 535 21.55 15.40 13.82
N PRO A 536 22.60 16.01 14.42
CA PRO A 536 23.74 15.26 14.95
C PRO A 536 23.36 14.21 16.00
N GLU A 537 22.20 14.37 16.68
CA GLU A 537 21.70 13.41 17.67
C GLU A 537 20.80 12.30 17.08
N THR A 538 20.37 12.43 15.82
CA THR A 538 19.59 11.39 15.11
C THR A 538 20.37 10.72 13.97
N HIS A 539 21.60 11.16 13.72
CA HIS A 539 22.53 10.52 12.78
C HIS A 539 22.85 9.08 13.24
N HIS A 540 22.61 8.09 12.38
CA HIS A 540 22.70 6.65 12.69
C HIS A 540 21.89 6.26 13.96
N ILE A 541 20.73 6.88 14.20
CA ILE A 541 19.81 6.50 15.29
C ILE A 541 19.29 5.05 15.16
N ILE A 542 19.28 4.50 13.95
CA ILE A 542 19.21 3.05 13.70
C ILE A 542 20.65 2.56 13.46
N ASN A 543 21.35 2.26 14.55
CA ASN A 543 22.67 1.63 14.53
C ASN A 543 22.56 0.11 14.71
N ARG A 544 23.70 -0.58 14.77
CA ARG A 544 23.78 -2.02 15.03
C ARG A 544 23.02 -2.45 16.30
N GLU A 545 23.17 -1.74 17.41
CA GLU A 545 22.53 -2.08 18.69
C GLU A 545 20.99 -2.10 18.56
N VAL A 546 20.43 -1.09 17.89
CA VAL A 546 18.99 -1.01 17.58
C VAL A 546 18.55 -2.14 16.64
N ILE A 547 19.37 -2.52 15.66
CA ILE A 547 19.08 -3.62 14.73
C ILE A 547 19.09 -4.98 15.44
N GLU A 548 20.10 -5.29 16.26
CA GLU A 548 20.14 -6.55 17.05
C GLU A 548 18.98 -6.61 18.06
N ALA A 549 18.58 -5.47 18.64
CA ALA A 549 17.44 -5.37 19.56
C ALA A 549 16.07 -5.49 18.88
N PHE A 550 15.99 -5.26 17.56
CA PHE A 550 14.79 -5.42 16.74
C PHE A 550 14.66 -6.84 16.16
N GLY A 551 15.78 -7.40 15.71
CA GLY A 551 15.95 -8.81 15.39
C GLY A 551 15.29 -9.31 14.09
N PRO A 552 15.35 -10.64 13.85
CA PRO A 552 15.12 -11.26 12.55
C PRO A 552 13.66 -11.32 12.11
N GLN A 553 12.74 -10.76 12.89
CA GLN A 553 11.31 -10.63 12.58
C GLN A 553 10.87 -9.16 12.40
N GLY A 554 11.77 -8.20 12.66
CA GLY A 554 11.51 -6.78 12.51
C GLY A 554 11.53 -6.30 11.07
N VAL A 555 10.63 -5.37 10.73
CA VAL A 555 10.63 -4.62 9.46
C VAL A 555 10.95 -3.15 9.69
N LEU A 556 12.08 -2.68 9.16
CA LEU A 556 12.48 -1.28 9.23
C LEU A 556 11.80 -0.47 8.13
N ILE A 557 11.28 0.73 8.43
CA ILE A 557 10.68 1.65 7.46
C ILE A 557 11.38 3.00 7.58
N ASN A 558 12.06 3.45 6.52
CA ASN A 558 12.70 4.77 6.49
C ASN A 558 12.10 5.65 5.38
N ILE A 559 11.46 6.74 5.82
CA ILE A 559 10.91 7.82 4.98
C ILE A 559 11.48 9.21 5.35
N GLY A 560 12.55 9.23 6.16
CA GLY A 560 13.16 10.46 6.68
C GLY A 560 14.38 10.91 5.88
N ARG A 561 15.51 10.26 6.14
CA ARG A 561 16.82 10.44 5.49
C ARG A 561 17.61 9.14 5.62
N GLY A 562 18.46 8.82 4.65
CA GLY A 562 19.36 7.67 4.73
C GLY A 562 20.19 7.64 6.00
N SER A 563 20.91 8.73 6.28
CA SER A 563 21.81 8.88 7.44
C SER A 563 21.15 8.84 8.83
N HIS A 564 19.84 8.55 8.93
CA HIS A 564 19.25 8.07 10.19
C HIS A 564 19.61 6.60 10.48
N VAL A 565 20.03 5.84 9.47
CA VAL A 565 20.39 4.44 9.55
C VAL A 565 21.88 4.31 9.24
N ASP A 566 22.56 3.41 9.95
CA ASP A 566 23.87 2.91 9.52
C ASP A 566 23.64 1.94 8.35
N GLU A 567 23.77 2.42 7.12
CA GLU A 567 23.35 1.67 5.92
C GLU A 567 24.17 0.37 5.76
N ARG A 568 25.43 0.38 6.20
CA ARG A 568 26.34 -0.78 6.12
C ARG A 568 25.93 -1.87 7.10
N GLU A 569 25.67 -1.52 8.35
CA GLU A 569 25.18 -2.47 9.36
C GLU A 569 23.77 -2.99 9.02
N MET A 570 22.90 -2.15 8.42
CA MET A 570 21.60 -2.58 7.90
C MET A 570 21.73 -3.58 6.74
N VAL A 571 22.57 -3.30 5.73
CA VAL A 571 22.81 -4.22 4.60
C VAL A 571 23.37 -5.56 5.09
N SER A 572 24.39 -5.52 5.96
CA SER A 572 24.94 -6.71 6.62
C SER A 572 23.86 -7.49 7.38
N ALA A 573 23.02 -6.82 8.17
CA ALA A 573 21.96 -7.48 8.92
C ALA A 573 20.85 -8.10 8.04
N LEU A 574 20.52 -7.49 6.90
CA LEU A 574 19.55 -8.05 5.95
C LEU A 574 20.11 -9.28 5.22
N VAL A 575 21.39 -9.24 4.81
CA VAL A 575 22.07 -10.37 4.13
C VAL A 575 22.32 -11.54 5.09
N GLU A 576 22.66 -11.25 6.34
CA GLU A 576 22.90 -12.27 7.40
C GLU A 576 21.60 -12.78 8.04
N GLY A 577 20.44 -12.21 7.67
CA GLY A 577 19.14 -12.59 8.25
C GLY A 577 18.93 -12.14 9.71
N ARG A 578 19.75 -11.21 10.23
CA ARG A 578 19.57 -10.56 11.54
C ARG A 578 18.43 -9.54 11.55
N LEU A 579 18.08 -8.96 10.40
CA LEU A 579 16.91 -8.09 10.22
C LEU A 579 15.91 -8.75 9.25
N GLY A 580 14.63 -8.77 9.62
CA GLY A 580 13.58 -9.46 8.86
C GLY A 580 13.29 -8.84 7.49
N GLY A 581 13.30 -7.50 7.38
CA GLY A 581 13.16 -6.78 6.12
C GLY A 581 13.23 -5.26 6.24
N ALA A 582 13.22 -4.55 5.11
CA ALA A 582 13.29 -3.09 5.08
C ALA A 582 12.49 -2.44 3.94
N GLY A 583 11.70 -1.41 4.24
CA GLY A 583 11.07 -0.52 3.26
C GLY A 583 11.77 0.84 3.26
N LEU A 584 12.43 1.19 2.17
CA LEU A 584 13.36 2.32 2.08
C LEU A 584 12.96 3.27 0.96
N ASP A 585 12.64 4.53 1.30
CA ASP A 585 12.50 5.62 0.33
C ASP A 585 13.79 6.46 0.21
N VAL A 586 14.76 6.26 1.10
CA VAL A 586 15.93 7.13 1.30
C VAL A 586 17.18 6.31 1.67
N PHE A 587 18.35 6.80 1.27
CA PHE A 587 19.65 6.10 1.33
C PHE A 587 20.78 7.07 1.73
N GLU A 588 21.91 6.58 2.25
CA GLU A 588 22.99 7.47 2.74
C GLU A 588 23.56 8.36 1.63
N ASN A 589 23.66 7.83 0.40
CA ASN A 589 24.40 8.43 -0.71
C ASN A 589 23.56 8.53 -2.00
N GLU A 590 22.27 8.89 -1.88
CA GLU A 590 21.32 9.03 -3.00
C GLU A 590 21.89 9.80 -4.20
N PRO A 591 21.69 9.35 -5.46
CA PRO A 591 20.89 8.20 -5.90
C PRO A 591 21.62 6.84 -5.87
N CYS A 592 22.79 6.75 -5.23
CA CYS A 592 23.48 5.47 -5.08
C CYS A 592 22.82 4.62 -3.98
N VAL A 593 22.43 3.41 -4.34
CA VAL A 593 21.89 2.37 -3.46
C VAL A 593 22.86 1.18 -3.46
N PRO A 594 23.12 0.52 -2.31
CA PRO A 594 23.93 -0.71 -2.23
C PRO A 594 23.36 -1.83 -3.12
N GLU A 595 24.21 -2.46 -3.91
CA GLU A 595 23.80 -3.41 -4.96
C GLU A 595 23.41 -4.77 -4.36
N GLU A 596 23.90 -5.07 -3.15
CA GLU A 596 23.51 -6.19 -2.30
C GLU A 596 21.99 -6.21 -2.04
N LEU A 597 21.36 -5.05 -1.92
CA LEU A 597 19.91 -4.93 -1.68
C LEU A 597 19.08 -5.34 -2.91
N PHE A 598 19.64 -5.27 -4.12
CA PHE A 598 18.86 -5.50 -5.35
C PHE A 598 18.37 -6.94 -5.47
N GLY A 599 19.15 -7.91 -4.97
CA GLY A 599 18.80 -9.33 -4.94
C GLY A 599 17.85 -9.76 -3.82
N LEU A 600 17.49 -8.86 -2.89
CA LEU A 600 16.74 -9.22 -1.68
C LEU A 600 15.22 -9.06 -1.85
N ASP A 601 14.48 -10.17 -1.73
CA ASP A 601 13.00 -10.19 -1.72
C ASP A 601 12.38 -9.91 -0.33
N ASN A 602 13.19 -9.50 0.65
CA ASN A 602 12.76 -8.94 1.93
C ASN A 602 12.91 -7.42 2.05
N VAL A 603 13.31 -6.73 0.98
CA VAL A 603 13.31 -5.26 0.93
C VAL A 603 12.37 -4.70 -0.14
N VAL A 604 11.99 -3.43 -0.01
CA VAL A 604 11.37 -2.60 -1.05
C VAL A 604 12.13 -1.27 -1.13
N LEU A 605 12.56 -0.87 -2.34
CA LEU A 605 13.52 0.22 -2.56
C LEU A 605 12.89 1.30 -3.47
N LEU A 606 12.77 2.55 -3.01
CA LEU A 606 12.12 3.63 -3.77
C LEU A 606 13.04 4.84 -3.96
N PRO A 607 12.94 5.59 -5.09
CA PRO A 607 13.85 6.69 -5.41
C PRO A 607 13.38 8.05 -4.82
N HIS A 608 13.26 8.14 -3.50
CA HIS A 608 12.85 9.36 -2.75
C HIS A 608 11.52 9.97 -3.25
N VAL A 609 10.48 9.13 -3.30
CA VAL A 609 9.15 9.45 -3.80
C VAL A 609 8.14 9.81 -2.70
N GLY A 610 8.57 9.97 -1.45
CA GLY A 610 7.75 10.33 -0.28
C GLY A 610 6.77 11.48 -0.53
N SER A 611 7.25 12.61 -1.07
CA SER A 611 6.41 13.75 -1.51
C SER A 611 6.13 13.77 -3.01
N GLY A 612 6.42 12.69 -3.73
CA GLY A 612 6.53 12.61 -5.19
C GLY A 612 5.21 12.50 -5.96
N THR A 613 4.19 13.26 -5.58
CA THR A 613 2.87 13.24 -6.24
C THR A 613 2.59 14.53 -7.00
N VAL A 614 1.76 14.47 -8.05
CA VAL A 614 1.32 15.65 -8.83
C VAL A 614 0.68 16.68 -7.90
N GLU A 615 -0.21 16.24 -7.01
CA GLU A 615 -0.98 17.09 -6.12
C GLU A 615 -0.10 17.78 -5.07
N THR A 616 0.67 17.03 -4.28
CA THR A 616 1.50 17.63 -3.22
C THR A 616 2.68 18.40 -3.79
N ARG A 617 3.31 17.98 -4.89
CA ARG A 617 4.38 18.79 -5.53
C ARG A 617 3.85 20.12 -6.06
N LYS A 618 2.62 20.18 -6.59
CA LYS A 618 2.00 21.45 -6.99
C LYS A 618 1.75 22.35 -5.78
N VAL A 619 1.19 21.82 -4.68
CA VAL A 619 0.93 22.61 -3.47
C VAL A 619 2.23 23.10 -2.81
N MET A 620 3.28 22.27 -2.80
CA MET A 620 4.63 22.68 -2.39
C MET A 620 5.17 23.82 -3.26
N ALA A 621 4.96 23.77 -4.58
CA ALA A 621 5.39 24.81 -5.52
C ALA A 621 4.63 26.12 -5.28
N ASP A 622 3.30 26.06 -5.18
CA ASP A 622 2.46 27.22 -4.87
C ASP A 622 2.83 27.88 -3.52
N LEU A 623 3.27 27.09 -2.54
CA LEU A 623 3.73 27.56 -1.23
C LEU A 623 5.13 28.19 -1.26
N VAL A 624 6.08 27.62 -2.03
CA VAL A 624 7.38 28.26 -2.28
C VAL A 624 7.20 29.61 -2.98
N LEU A 625 6.38 29.64 -4.04
CA LEU A 625 6.06 30.86 -4.78
C LEU A 625 5.36 31.88 -3.87
N GLY A 626 4.37 31.45 -3.06
CA GLY A 626 3.66 32.30 -2.11
C GLY A 626 4.55 32.92 -1.02
N ASN A 627 5.58 32.21 -0.54
CA ASN A 627 6.55 32.77 0.40
C ASN A 627 7.45 33.82 -0.26
N LEU A 628 7.88 33.60 -1.51
CA LEU A 628 8.69 34.55 -2.27
C LEU A 628 7.91 35.83 -2.60
N GLU A 629 6.66 35.67 -3.04
CA GLU A 629 5.72 36.79 -3.24
C GLU A 629 5.51 37.58 -1.95
N ALA A 630 5.19 36.89 -0.84
CA ALA A 630 4.97 37.54 0.44
C ALA A 630 6.19 38.35 0.90
N HIS A 631 7.38 37.73 0.83
CA HIS A 631 8.66 38.36 1.18
C HIS A 631 8.86 39.69 0.44
N PHE A 632 8.87 39.65 -0.89
CA PHE A 632 9.20 40.83 -1.69
C PHE A 632 8.08 41.87 -1.77
N LEU A 633 6.83 41.49 -1.45
CA LEU A 633 5.72 42.44 -1.26
C LEU A 633 5.68 43.02 0.17
N ASN A 634 6.66 42.70 1.03
CA ASN A 634 6.74 43.09 2.44
C ASN A 634 5.51 42.64 3.27
N LYS A 635 4.89 41.52 2.87
CA LYS A 635 3.83 40.84 3.61
C LYS A 635 4.47 39.81 4.58
N PRO A 636 3.77 39.40 5.66
CA PRO A 636 4.22 38.27 6.48
C PRO A 636 4.41 37.00 5.64
N LEU A 637 5.53 36.29 5.85
CA LEU A 637 5.82 35.02 5.19
C LEU A 637 4.79 33.96 5.61
N LEU A 638 4.48 33.02 4.71
CA LEU A 638 3.47 31.98 4.93
C LEU A 638 3.98 30.89 5.88
N THR A 639 5.23 30.46 5.70
CA THR A 639 5.86 29.37 6.46
C THR A 639 7.32 29.69 6.86
N PRO A 640 7.55 30.74 7.68
CA PRO A 640 8.88 31.12 8.15
C PRO A 640 9.46 30.17 9.20
N VAL A 641 10.78 30.03 9.18
CA VAL A 641 11.59 29.27 10.16
C VAL A 641 12.72 30.13 10.74
N VAL A 642 13.23 31.09 9.97
CA VAL A 642 14.18 32.15 10.38
C VAL A 642 13.63 33.47 9.89
#